data_AF-A0A1P8QQM9-F1
#
_entry.id   AF-A0A1P8QQM9-F1
#
_cell.length_a   1.000
_cell.length_b   1.000
_cell.length_c   1.000
_cell.angle_alpha   90.00
_cell.angle_beta   90.00
_cell.angle_gamma   90.00
#
_symmetry.space_group_name_H-M   'P 1'
#
loop_
_entity.id
_entity.type
_entity.pdbx_description
1 polymer ?
#
loop_
_entity_poly.entity_id
_entity_poly.type
_entity_poly.pdbx_seq_one_letter_code
_entity_poly.pdbx_strand_id
1 'polypeptide(L)'
;MIGVQGAAQGSRDALRKVADIAITVSMAALLTAAYGLAAPRAHAQAGLEKLAGSKPGEKGQRLLVEADELIYDNDRNTVTARGNAELHYGARTLQADRVRYDRGTSRVFAEGNVRLTDETGALVTGERMELTDDFKNGFVEALRIQQTVVMKGETVRTRISAPRAERIAGEQSSFDYATYTACEPCKDHPETPPLWQIKAAKIIHNNETHTISYEDSSLEIGGIPVAYLPYFESADPTVKRKTGFLTPRFITSTPLGSGVATPYFINLDPSYDLTITPAFVSRQGVLGQAEFRQRLDNGSYNLRLSGIFQSTPSAFLPGPLGAADREFRGSVETRGRFFINEHWRTGWDLVGVTDKWFLDNYRIRNQSITTDYFREAVSSAYLIGQGDRSWFEARGYYFKALSSFDWQKEQPVVLPVIDYDKRINGPGKLGGEVRFEANVTSLSREATDFQGIPRTGSYLFAPSVNGISYPLYETCTTFVRDRCIVRGLGGVDTRLSAQVSWRRSFIDDFGQVFTPFTYLRTDAFFVNPSRSGFQNALVNNITTVDDGFSGRVMPAIGLDYRYPFVADFGGLGVHTLEPIAQVIARPSETRIGRLPNEDAQSLVFDDTSLFEWDKFSGYDRVEGGVRANLGAQYSVVTPSGWYANLMFGESIQIAGVNSFRRGDLANVGLDSGLENRRSDFVGRFQLSPNQNISFISRARFDQRDFAVNRFETGVTARFSPFLPLETSLFYSFYEAQPALGFAHRREGVTASATYRITPNWFVTGSALVDFTRYLDTRDTFADLYTAYLTNPVGLAPVYSSPGLTYLSGLSLGGGYQDECTTVSLNYIVSPIATAIGVRERNQTVLLRLELKTLGEADLRQNVSSSTTADGIASVR
;
A
#
# COMPACT_ATOMS: atom_id res chain seq x y z
N MET A 1 -29.78 -26.45 5.12
CA MET A 1 -30.59 -26.38 3.89
C MET A 1 -32.06 -26.41 4.31
N ILE A 2 -32.92 -25.59 3.69
CA ILE A 2 -34.23 -25.09 4.19
C ILE A 2 -34.04 -23.90 5.14
N GLY A 3 -34.14 -22.67 4.60
CA GLY A 3 -33.99 -21.41 5.33
C GLY A 3 -33.50 -20.21 4.49
N VAL A 4 -32.94 -20.45 3.30
CA VAL A 4 -32.28 -19.40 2.46
C VAL A 4 -33.21 -18.81 1.38
N GLN A 5 -34.39 -19.39 1.13
CA GLN A 5 -35.24 -18.95 0.01
C GLN A 5 -36.06 -17.66 0.29
N GLY A 6 -36.32 -17.29 1.55
CA GLY A 6 -37.13 -16.11 1.88
C GLY A 6 -36.42 -14.76 1.68
N ALA A 7 -35.11 -14.68 1.91
CA ALA A 7 -34.34 -13.43 1.84
C ALA A 7 -33.97 -13.04 0.39
N ALA A 8 -33.79 -14.01 -0.50
CA ALA A 8 -33.44 -13.77 -1.90
C ALA A 8 -34.59 -13.16 -2.71
N GLN A 9 -35.84 -13.35 -2.28
CA GLN A 9 -37.02 -12.91 -3.02
C GLN A 9 -37.32 -11.41 -2.78
N GLY A 10 -37.11 -10.90 -1.56
CA GLY A 10 -37.24 -9.46 -1.25
C GLY A 10 -36.14 -8.60 -1.88
N SER A 11 -34.91 -9.11 -1.96
CA SER A 11 -33.79 -8.44 -2.64
C SER A 11 -34.00 -8.34 -4.16
N ARG A 12 -34.60 -9.36 -4.79
CA ARG A 12 -34.90 -9.37 -6.23
C ARG A 12 -35.95 -8.33 -6.66
N ASP A 13 -36.98 -8.10 -5.84
CA ASP A 13 -38.01 -7.10 -6.13
C ASP A 13 -37.53 -5.65 -5.90
N ALA A 14 -36.64 -5.44 -4.94
CA ALA A 14 -35.96 -4.15 -4.76
C ALA A 14 -34.99 -3.85 -5.91
N LEU A 15 -34.18 -4.83 -6.32
CA LEU A 15 -33.26 -4.71 -7.47
C LEU A 15 -34.01 -4.48 -8.80
N ARG A 16 -35.20 -5.07 -8.98
CA ARG A 16 -36.07 -4.78 -10.14
C ARG A 16 -36.54 -3.34 -10.17
N LYS A 17 -36.97 -2.78 -9.03
CA LYS A 17 -37.40 -1.37 -8.95
C LYS A 17 -36.25 -0.37 -9.13
N VAL A 18 -35.05 -0.70 -8.64
CA VAL A 18 -33.83 0.10 -8.90
C VAL A 18 -33.41 0.01 -10.38
N ALA A 19 -33.53 -1.17 -11.00
CA ALA A 19 -33.27 -1.35 -12.43
C ALA A 19 -34.27 -0.59 -13.30
N ASP A 20 -35.57 -0.56 -12.95
CA ASP A 20 -36.58 0.18 -13.71
C ASP A 20 -36.37 1.70 -13.63
N ILE A 21 -35.91 2.23 -12.48
CA ILE A 21 -35.54 3.66 -12.34
C ILE A 21 -34.27 3.98 -13.14
N ALA A 22 -33.26 3.09 -13.11
CA ALA A 22 -32.03 3.27 -13.87
C ALA A 22 -32.24 3.18 -15.40
N ILE A 23 -33.12 2.29 -15.88
CA ILE A 23 -33.44 2.12 -17.30
C ILE A 23 -34.21 3.33 -17.84
N THR A 24 -35.09 3.93 -17.03
CA THR A 24 -35.89 5.10 -17.44
C THR A 24 -35.05 6.38 -17.51
N VAL A 25 -34.01 6.52 -16.67
CA VAL A 25 -33.06 7.65 -16.72
C VAL A 25 -31.98 7.45 -17.81
N SER A 26 -31.56 6.20 -18.07
CA SER A 26 -30.57 5.88 -19.09
C SER A 26 -31.07 6.09 -20.53
N MET A 27 -32.37 5.88 -20.79
CA MET A 27 -32.95 6.12 -22.12
C MET A 27 -33.09 7.61 -22.49
N ALA A 28 -33.04 8.53 -21.53
CA ALA A 28 -33.05 9.97 -21.82
C ALA A 28 -31.65 10.54 -22.13
N ALA A 29 -30.58 9.87 -21.66
CA ALA A 29 -29.19 10.30 -21.88
C ALA A 29 -28.58 9.75 -23.19
N LEU A 30 -29.18 8.72 -23.80
CA LEU A 30 -28.65 8.02 -24.99
C LEU A 30 -29.13 8.56 -26.34
N LEU A 31 -29.99 9.60 -26.38
CA LEU A 31 -30.55 10.16 -27.61
C LEU A 31 -29.85 11.43 -28.15
N THR A 32 -28.69 11.82 -27.60
CA THR A 32 -27.93 13.02 -28.06
C THR A 32 -26.51 12.76 -28.55
N ALA A 33 -26.09 11.51 -28.76
CA ALA A 33 -24.72 11.18 -29.19
C ALA A 33 -24.65 10.29 -30.46
N ALA A 34 -25.55 10.50 -31.42
CA ALA A 34 -25.51 9.77 -32.69
C ALA A 34 -25.68 10.71 -33.88
N TYR A 35 -24.64 11.48 -34.23
CA TYR A 35 -24.42 11.97 -35.58
C TYR A 35 -22.94 12.32 -35.80
N GLY A 36 -22.32 11.66 -36.79
CA GLY A 36 -21.14 12.17 -37.50
C GLY A 36 -19.78 11.62 -37.06
N LEU A 37 -19.34 10.52 -37.70
CA LEU A 37 -18.22 10.55 -38.65
C LEU A 37 -17.96 9.11 -39.16
N ALA A 38 -18.60 8.80 -40.30
CA ALA A 38 -18.12 7.76 -41.17
C ALA A 38 -16.97 8.34 -42.00
N ALA A 39 -15.78 7.76 -41.90
CA ALA A 39 -14.69 7.95 -42.85
C ALA A 39 -14.04 6.58 -43.13
N PRO A 40 -13.53 6.38 -44.35
CA PRO A 40 -13.50 5.07 -44.99
C PRO A 40 -12.35 4.19 -44.50
N ARG A 41 -12.60 2.87 -44.50
CA ARG A 41 -11.54 1.87 -44.48
C ARG A 41 -10.75 1.97 -45.79
N ALA A 42 -9.60 2.61 -45.74
CA ALA A 42 -8.58 2.48 -46.77
C ALA A 42 -7.82 1.17 -46.53
N HIS A 43 -8.17 0.15 -47.30
CA HIS A 43 -7.24 -0.93 -47.61
C HIS A 43 -6.10 -0.35 -48.46
N ALA A 44 -4.91 -0.23 -47.87
CA ALA A 44 -3.70 0.09 -48.59
C ALA A 44 -2.68 -1.03 -48.38
N GLN A 45 -2.56 -1.85 -49.42
CA GLN A 45 -1.37 -2.60 -49.84
C GLN A 45 -0.58 -3.38 -48.77
N ALA A 46 -1.07 -4.60 -48.53
CA ALA A 46 -0.17 -5.74 -48.47
C ALA A 46 0.50 -5.90 -49.84
N GLY A 47 1.80 -5.61 -49.92
CA GLY A 47 2.60 -5.87 -51.11
C GLY A 47 3.63 -4.80 -51.43
N LEU A 48 4.68 -4.67 -50.60
CA LEU A 48 6.04 -4.38 -51.07
C LEU A 48 7.15 -4.57 -50.00
N GLU A 49 7.00 -5.47 -49.02
CA GLU A 49 8.09 -5.84 -48.07
C GLU A 49 8.59 -7.27 -48.24
N LYS A 50 8.32 -7.88 -49.40
CA LYS A 50 8.77 -9.25 -49.75
C LYS A 50 9.88 -9.29 -50.80
N LEU A 51 10.64 -8.19 -50.94
CA LEU A 51 11.75 -8.07 -51.90
C LEU A 51 12.87 -7.13 -51.39
N ALA A 52 13.25 -7.24 -50.12
CA ALA A 52 14.55 -6.76 -49.62
C ALA A 52 14.86 -7.45 -48.29
N GLY A 53 15.87 -8.32 -48.30
CA GLY A 53 16.26 -9.09 -47.12
C GLY A 53 16.47 -10.56 -47.43
N SER A 54 17.16 -10.88 -48.53
CA SER A 54 17.93 -12.12 -48.56
C SER A 54 18.75 -12.14 -47.27
N LYS A 55 18.49 -13.13 -46.40
CA LYS A 55 19.39 -13.45 -45.30
C LYS A 55 20.81 -13.39 -45.86
N PRO A 56 21.71 -12.54 -45.32
CA PRO A 56 23.12 -12.74 -45.58
C PRO A 56 23.39 -14.16 -45.09
N GLY A 57 23.67 -15.08 -46.02
CA GLY A 57 24.25 -16.35 -45.64
C GLY A 57 25.46 -16.05 -44.76
N GLU A 58 25.61 -16.83 -43.69
CA GLU A 58 26.77 -16.82 -42.80
C GLU A 58 28.06 -16.68 -43.63
N LYS A 59 28.54 -15.45 -43.76
CA LYS A 59 29.93 -15.22 -44.09
C LYS A 59 30.66 -15.58 -42.81
N GLY A 60 31.37 -16.71 -42.83
CA GLY A 60 32.23 -17.14 -41.74
C GLY A 60 32.95 -15.93 -41.16
N GLN A 61 32.69 -15.66 -39.88
CA GLN A 61 33.32 -14.57 -39.16
C GLN A 61 34.83 -14.75 -39.31
N ARG A 62 35.52 -13.73 -39.80
CA ARG A 62 36.96 -13.80 -40.03
C ARG A 62 37.66 -13.45 -38.72
N LEU A 63 38.61 -14.28 -38.31
CA LEU A 63 39.53 -13.99 -37.23
C LEU A 63 40.43 -12.82 -37.66
N LEU A 64 40.30 -11.67 -37.00
CA LEU A 64 41.17 -10.51 -37.17
C LEU A 64 42.25 -10.57 -36.09
N VAL A 65 43.48 -10.22 -36.44
CA VAL A 65 44.63 -10.27 -35.53
C VAL A 65 45.41 -8.97 -35.64
N GLU A 66 45.70 -8.35 -34.51
CA GLU A 66 46.55 -7.17 -34.35
C GLU A 66 47.63 -7.48 -33.30
N ALA A 67 48.89 -7.14 -33.57
CA ALA A 67 50.03 -7.35 -32.67
C ALA A 67 51.23 -6.54 -33.15
N ASP A 68 52.21 -6.35 -32.26
CA ASP A 68 53.49 -5.69 -32.60
C ASP A 68 54.31 -6.51 -33.61
N GLU A 69 54.27 -7.85 -33.49
CA GLU A 69 55.00 -8.78 -34.35
C GLU A 69 54.14 -10.00 -34.71
N LEU A 70 54.08 -10.36 -36.00
CA LEU A 70 53.42 -11.55 -36.53
C LEU A 70 54.46 -12.48 -37.19
N ILE A 71 54.62 -13.68 -36.63
CA ILE A 71 55.58 -14.69 -37.07
C ILE A 71 54.83 -15.85 -37.73
N TYR A 72 55.09 -16.09 -39.02
CA TYR A 72 54.52 -17.21 -39.78
C TYR A 72 55.52 -18.36 -39.86
N ASP A 73 55.23 -19.49 -39.19
CA ASP A 73 55.99 -20.73 -39.29
C ASP A 73 55.22 -21.69 -40.21
N ASN A 74 55.56 -21.67 -41.50
CA ASN A 74 54.88 -22.47 -42.53
C ASN A 74 55.20 -23.97 -42.42
N ASP A 75 56.34 -24.34 -41.84
CA ASP A 75 56.74 -25.76 -41.68
C ASP A 75 55.91 -26.44 -40.60
N ARG A 76 55.64 -25.72 -39.50
CA ARG A 76 54.74 -26.19 -38.42
C ARG A 76 53.28 -25.78 -38.62
N ASN A 77 52.97 -25.05 -39.69
CA ASN A 77 51.65 -24.49 -39.98
C ASN A 77 51.07 -23.66 -38.81
N THR A 78 51.90 -22.85 -38.15
CA THR A 78 51.50 -21.99 -37.01
C THR A 78 51.73 -20.51 -37.30
N VAL A 79 50.90 -19.65 -36.71
CA VAL A 79 51.02 -18.18 -36.74
C VAL A 79 51.14 -17.69 -35.32
N THR A 80 52.22 -16.99 -34.97
CA THR A 80 52.42 -16.43 -33.63
C THR A 80 52.33 -14.92 -33.68
N ALA A 81 51.36 -14.35 -32.98
CA ALA A 81 51.24 -12.93 -32.68
C ALA A 81 51.93 -12.64 -31.34
N ARG A 82 52.81 -11.64 -31.29
CA ARG A 82 53.61 -11.30 -30.11
C ARG A 82 53.64 -9.79 -29.90
N GLY A 83 53.50 -9.37 -28.64
CA GLY A 83 53.45 -7.96 -28.26
C GLY A 83 52.05 -7.41 -28.45
N ASN A 84 51.33 -7.21 -27.33
CA ASN A 84 49.96 -6.70 -27.29
C ASN A 84 49.03 -7.39 -28.30
N ALA A 85 49.08 -8.73 -28.37
CA ALA A 85 48.33 -9.48 -29.36
C ALA A 85 46.83 -9.43 -29.05
N GLU A 86 46.05 -8.94 -29.99
CA GLU A 86 44.60 -8.80 -29.93
C GLU A 86 43.94 -9.52 -31.11
N LEU A 87 43.05 -10.45 -30.81
CA LEU A 87 42.33 -11.25 -31.79
C LEU A 87 40.83 -11.00 -31.64
N HIS A 88 40.16 -10.67 -32.74
CA HIS A 88 38.72 -10.48 -32.78
C HIS A 88 38.04 -11.56 -33.62
N TYR A 89 37.03 -12.20 -33.03
CA TYR A 89 36.17 -13.16 -33.73
C TYR A 89 34.71 -12.89 -33.36
N GLY A 90 33.94 -12.35 -34.30
CA GLY A 90 32.55 -11.95 -34.04
C GLY A 90 32.48 -10.81 -33.02
N ALA A 91 31.76 -11.03 -31.91
CA ALA A 91 31.70 -10.10 -30.79
C ALA A 91 32.69 -10.44 -29.65
N ARG A 92 33.51 -11.49 -29.82
CA ARG A 92 34.53 -11.89 -28.84
C ARG A 92 35.88 -11.26 -29.16
N THR A 93 36.60 -10.88 -28.12
CA THR A 93 37.94 -10.30 -28.22
C THR A 93 38.89 -11.00 -27.26
N LEU A 94 39.99 -11.53 -27.76
CA LEU A 94 41.07 -12.18 -27.00
C LEU A 94 42.32 -11.32 -27.05
N GLN A 95 42.84 -10.93 -25.89
CA GLN A 95 44.08 -10.16 -25.73
C GLN A 95 45.10 -10.97 -24.93
N ALA A 96 46.37 -10.96 -25.32
CA ALA A 96 47.47 -11.59 -24.57
C ALA A 96 48.84 -11.03 -24.97
N ASP A 97 49.88 -11.36 -24.19
CA ASP A 97 51.26 -11.00 -24.54
C ASP A 97 51.76 -11.78 -25.76
N ARG A 98 51.33 -13.04 -25.89
CA ARG A 98 51.64 -13.92 -27.00
C ARG A 98 50.45 -14.83 -27.33
N VAL A 99 50.10 -14.90 -28.61
CA VAL A 99 49.07 -15.82 -29.11
C VAL A 99 49.63 -16.64 -30.27
N ARG A 100 49.62 -17.97 -30.15
CA ARG A 100 50.02 -18.91 -31.20
C ARG A 100 48.78 -19.61 -31.73
N TYR A 101 48.48 -19.39 -33.00
CA TYR A 101 47.41 -20.08 -33.73
C TYR A 101 48.00 -21.23 -34.55
N ASP A 102 47.54 -22.45 -34.28
CA ASP A 102 47.84 -23.64 -35.06
C ASP A 102 46.75 -23.84 -36.12
N ARG A 103 47.12 -23.66 -37.40
CA ARG A 103 46.18 -23.75 -38.52
C ARG A 103 45.83 -25.19 -38.89
N GLY A 104 46.61 -26.17 -38.46
CA GLY A 104 46.35 -27.58 -38.71
C GLY A 104 45.28 -28.13 -37.77
N THR A 105 45.26 -27.65 -36.53
CA THR A 105 44.31 -28.10 -35.49
C THR A 105 43.23 -27.08 -35.16
N SER A 106 43.25 -25.88 -35.75
CA SER A 106 42.34 -24.77 -35.44
C SER A 106 42.36 -24.39 -33.95
N ARG A 107 43.55 -24.44 -33.32
CA ARG A 107 43.75 -24.15 -31.89
C ARG A 107 44.52 -22.85 -31.68
N VAL A 108 44.04 -22.03 -30.76
CA VAL A 108 44.63 -20.77 -30.33
C VAL A 108 45.21 -20.94 -28.93
N PHE A 109 46.51 -20.76 -28.80
CA PHE A 109 47.24 -20.81 -27.53
C PHE A 109 47.63 -19.40 -27.12
N ALA A 110 46.99 -18.85 -26.10
CA ALA A 110 47.29 -17.54 -25.56
C ALA A 110 48.05 -17.67 -24.23
N GLU A 111 49.13 -16.91 -24.08
CA GLU A 111 50.03 -16.94 -22.93
C GLU A 111 50.37 -15.51 -22.50
N GLY A 112 50.33 -15.26 -21.19
CA GLY A 112 50.68 -13.97 -20.59
C GLY A 112 49.54 -12.95 -20.66
N ASN A 113 49.12 -12.45 -19.49
CA ASN A 113 48.06 -11.43 -19.34
C ASN A 113 46.79 -11.70 -20.18
N VAL A 114 46.36 -12.96 -20.28
CA VAL A 114 45.29 -13.34 -21.21
C VAL A 114 43.95 -12.78 -20.73
N ARG A 115 43.24 -12.08 -21.61
CA ARG A 115 41.90 -11.51 -21.39
C ARG A 115 40.99 -11.85 -22.56
N LEU A 116 39.91 -12.58 -22.30
CA LEU A 116 38.86 -12.87 -23.25
C LEU A 116 37.59 -12.12 -22.82
N THR A 117 37.10 -11.24 -23.68
CA THR A 117 35.78 -10.62 -23.53
C THR A 117 34.78 -11.42 -24.36
N ASP A 118 33.79 -12.01 -23.70
CA ASP A 118 32.76 -12.83 -24.34
C ASP A 118 31.62 -11.97 -24.91
N GLU A 119 30.74 -12.56 -25.71
CA GLU A 119 29.61 -11.87 -26.36
C GLU A 119 28.62 -11.26 -25.35
N THR A 120 28.56 -11.81 -24.13
CA THR A 120 27.74 -11.32 -23.02
C THR A 120 28.35 -10.11 -22.31
N GLY A 121 29.57 -9.72 -22.66
CA GLY A 121 30.37 -8.72 -21.93
C GLY A 121 31.06 -9.26 -20.68
N ALA A 122 31.04 -10.57 -20.45
CA ALA A 122 31.83 -11.20 -19.38
C ALA A 122 33.33 -11.13 -19.71
N LEU A 123 34.14 -10.70 -18.74
CA LEU A 123 35.59 -10.65 -18.84
C LEU A 123 36.19 -11.88 -18.18
N VAL A 124 36.81 -12.74 -18.98
CA VAL A 124 37.53 -13.93 -18.56
C VAL A 124 39.03 -13.65 -18.63
N THR A 125 39.75 -13.89 -17.54
CA THR A 125 41.22 -13.69 -17.48
C THR A 125 41.92 -14.95 -17.01
N GLY A 126 43.16 -15.16 -17.43
CA GLY A 126 43.98 -16.31 -17.01
C GLY A 126 45.45 -16.16 -17.41
N GLU A 127 46.29 -17.08 -16.95
CA GLU A 127 47.72 -17.11 -17.32
C GLU A 127 47.94 -17.74 -18.70
N ARG A 128 47.17 -18.80 -18.98
CA ARG A 128 47.20 -19.53 -20.25
C ARG A 128 45.80 -19.96 -20.66
N MET A 129 45.47 -19.76 -21.93
CA MET A 129 44.24 -20.26 -22.54
C MET A 129 44.56 -21.08 -23.79
N GLU A 130 43.97 -22.26 -23.90
CA GLU A 130 43.96 -23.02 -25.14
C GLU A 130 42.52 -23.09 -25.64
N LEU A 131 42.24 -22.39 -26.73
CA LEU A 131 40.90 -22.20 -27.28
C LEU A 131 40.81 -22.74 -28.71
N THR A 132 39.61 -22.95 -29.23
CA THR A 132 39.36 -23.04 -30.68
C THR A 132 39.42 -21.64 -31.32
N ASP A 133 39.56 -21.57 -32.64
CA ASP A 133 39.61 -20.30 -33.40
C ASP A 133 38.36 -19.42 -33.26
N ASP A 134 37.21 -20.00 -32.92
CA ASP A 134 35.98 -19.30 -32.57
C ASP A 134 35.85 -18.92 -31.08
N PHE A 135 36.87 -19.24 -30.28
CA PHE A 135 36.95 -19.07 -28.83
C PHE A 135 35.85 -19.77 -28.01
N LYS A 136 35.13 -20.74 -28.60
CA LYS A 136 34.03 -21.44 -27.91
C LYS A 136 34.47 -22.59 -27.03
N ASN A 137 35.50 -23.32 -27.43
CA ASN A 137 35.96 -24.53 -26.75
C ASN A 137 37.37 -24.35 -26.23
N GLY A 138 37.67 -24.89 -25.05
CA GLY A 138 39.04 -24.84 -24.56
C GLY A 138 39.21 -25.06 -23.08
N PHE A 139 40.45 -24.96 -22.61
CA PHE A 139 40.75 -24.89 -21.19
C PHE A 139 41.47 -23.59 -20.85
N VAL A 140 41.28 -23.15 -19.61
CA VAL A 140 41.91 -21.96 -19.04
C VAL A 140 42.59 -22.33 -17.73
N GLU A 141 43.86 -21.96 -17.58
CA GLU A 141 44.62 -22.07 -16.34
C GLU A 141 44.55 -20.74 -15.56
N ALA A 142 44.39 -20.85 -14.24
CA ALA A 142 44.23 -19.72 -13.32
C ALA A 142 43.10 -18.75 -13.72
N LEU A 143 41.94 -19.31 -14.07
CA LEU A 143 40.77 -18.57 -14.55
C LEU A 143 40.21 -17.63 -13.48
N ARG A 144 39.88 -16.41 -13.90
CA ARG A 144 38.98 -15.49 -13.21
C ARG A 144 37.95 -14.94 -14.18
N ILE A 145 36.67 -15.01 -13.83
CA ILE A 145 35.56 -14.46 -14.59
C ILE A 145 34.97 -13.30 -13.79
N GLN A 146 34.71 -12.19 -14.46
CA GLN A 146 33.89 -11.10 -13.93
C GLN A 146 32.74 -10.80 -14.88
N GLN A 147 31.51 -10.85 -14.36
CA GLN A 147 30.31 -10.54 -15.13
C GLN A 147 29.52 -9.45 -14.45
N THR A 148 29.03 -8.49 -15.23
CA THR A 148 28.16 -7.41 -14.73
C THR A 148 26.74 -7.69 -15.19
N VAL A 149 25.81 -7.79 -14.25
CA VAL A 149 24.38 -8.05 -14.50
C VAL A 149 23.52 -6.98 -13.85
N VAL A 150 22.33 -6.76 -14.38
CA VAL A 150 21.35 -5.85 -13.77
C VAL A 150 20.23 -6.69 -13.17
N MET A 151 20.17 -6.75 -11.84
CA MET A 151 19.17 -7.48 -11.07
C MET A 151 18.28 -6.50 -10.30
N LYS A 152 16.96 -6.57 -10.50
CA LYS A 152 15.98 -5.67 -9.84
C LYS A 152 16.30 -4.16 -10.01
N GLY A 153 16.98 -3.76 -11.10
CA GLY A 153 17.39 -2.37 -11.34
C GLY A 153 18.73 -1.97 -10.72
N GLU A 154 19.39 -2.88 -10.00
CA GLU A 154 20.72 -2.68 -9.44
C GLU A 154 21.78 -3.42 -10.26
N THR A 155 22.94 -2.79 -10.45
CA THR A 155 24.09 -3.43 -11.08
C THR A 155 24.81 -4.32 -10.06
N VAL A 156 24.87 -5.61 -10.33
CA VAL A 156 25.58 -6.61 -9.51
C VAL A 156 26.74 -7.18 -10.33
N ARG A 157 27.91 -7.35 -9.70
CA ARG A 157 29.08 -7.95 -10.33
C ARG A 157 29.36 -9.31 -9.72
N THR A 158 29.22 -10.37 -10.50
CA THR A 158 29.56 -11.73 -10.06
C THR A 158 30.95 -12.11 -10.50
N ARG A 159 31.59 -12.95 -9.69
CA ARG A 159 32.98 -13.39 -9.86
C ARG A 159 33.09 -14.89 -9.67
N ILE A 160 33.81 -15.55 -10.57
CA ILE A 160 34.20 -16.96 -10.46
C ILE A 160 35.73 -17.04 -10.57
N SER A 161 36.38 -17.81 -9.70
CA SER A 161 37.81 -18.10 -9.81
C SER A 161 38.07 -19.59 -9.69
N ALA A 162 38.94 -20.14 -10.54
CA ALA A 162 39.27 -21.56 -10.54
C ALA A 162 40.72 -21.79 -11.02
N PRO A 163 41.48 -22.73 -10.42
CA PRO A 163 42.80 -23.14 -10.94
C PRO A 163 42.74 -23.67 -12.37
N ARG A 164 41.65 -24.38 -12.71
CA ARG A 164 41.40 -24.93 -14.04
C ARG A 164 39.94 -24.78 -14.41
N ALA A 165 39.70 -24.38 -15.64
CA ALA A 165 38.37 -24.33 -16.24
C ALA A 165 38.38 -25.00 -17.61
N GLU A 166 37.28 -25.64 -17.94
CA GLU A 166 37.05 -26.23 -19.26
C GLU A 166 35.73 -25.68 -19.82
N ARG A 167 35.76 -25.30 -21.09
CA ARG A 167 34.61 -24.77 -21.82
C ARG A 167 34.31 -25.68 -22.99
N ILE A 168 33.06 -26.15 -23.06
CA ILE A 168 32.57 -27.07 -24.06
C ILE A 168 31.42 -26.40 -24.81
N ALA A 169 31.55 -26.36 -26.14
CA ALA A 169 30.64 -25.78 -27.13
C ALA A 169 30.26 -24.30 -26.94
N GLY A 170 30.88 -23.58 -26.00
CA GLY A 170 30.43 -22.25 -25.57
C GLY A 170 29.14 -22.28 -24.74
N GLU A 171 28.59 -23.46 -24.50
CA GLU A 171 27.30 -23.70 -23.83
C GLU A 171 27.49 -24.14 -22.38
N GLN A 172 28.55 -24.89 -22.09
CA GLN A 172 28.84 -25.38 -20.75
C GLN A 172 30.26 -25.00 -20.34
N SER A 173 30.42 -24.43 -19.15
CA SER A 173 31.73 -24.18 -18.53
C SER A 173 31.81 -24.93 -17.21
N SER A 174 32.82 -25.78 -17.03
CA SER A 174 33.12 -26.43 -15.76
C SER A 174 34.38 -25.84 -15.14
N PHE A 175 34.31 -25.61 -13.84
CA PHE A 175 35.35 -24.98 -13.05
C PHE A 175 35.74 -25.91 -11.91
N ASP A 176 36.96 -26.43 -11.91
CA ASP A 176 37.45 -27.34 -10.87
C ASP A 176 38.00 -26.54 -9.69
N TYR A 177 37.68 -26.96 -8.46
CA TYR A 177 38.08 -26.29 -7.21
C TYR A 177 37.79 -24.79 -7.22
N ALA A 178 36.58 -24.44 -7.65
CA ALA A 178 36.21 -23.08 -7.97
C ALA A 178 35.52 -22.35 -6.81
N THR A 179 35.59 -21.02 -6.86
CA THR A 179 34.95 -20.11 -5.91
C THR A 179 34.01 -19.15 -6.63
N TYR A 180 32.80 -18.95 -6.12
CA TYR A 180 31.79 -18.01 -6.63
C TYR A 180 31.42 -16.96 -5.57
N THR A 181 31.33 -15.68 -5.95
CA THR A 181 30.85 -14.60 -5.08
C THR A 181 30.24 -13.44 -5.89
N ALA A 182 29.31 -12.70 -5.28
CA ALA A 182 28.83 -11.42 -5.81
C ALA A 182 29.43 -10.19 -5.11
N CYS A 183 30.30 -10.39 -4.12
CA CYS A 183 30.95 -9.31 -3.38
C CYS A 183 32.17 -8.79 -4.12
N GLU A 184 32.50 -7.51 -3.91
CA GLU A 184 33.80 -6.98 -4.35
C GLU A 184 34.92 -7.47 -3.41
N PRO A 185 36.13 -7.73 -3.93
CA PRO A 185 37.30 -7.94 -3.09
C PRO A 185 37.52 -6.74 -2.16
N CYS A 186 37.98 -6.98 -0.94
CA CYS A 186 38.32 -5.89 -0.02
C CYS A 186 39.36 -4.95 -0.68
N LYS A 187 39.07 -3.65 -0.67
CA LYS A 187 39.94 -2.63 -1.28
C LYS A 187 41.33 -2.56 -0.65
N ASP A 188 41.38 -2.63 0.68
CA ASP A 188 42.62 -2.46 1.44
C ASP A 188 43.42 -3.78 1.57
N HIS A 189 42.70 -4.92 1.58
CA HIS A 189 43.26 -6.26 1.74
C HIS A 189 42.66 -7.26 0.75
N PRO A 190 43.05 -7.21 -0.54
CA PRO A 190 42.49 -8.08 -1.58
C PRO A 190 42.71 -9.58 -1.34
N GLU A 191 43.68 -9.94 -0.49
CA GLU A 191 43.99 -11.30 -0.05
C GLU A 191 42.94 -11.88 0.92
N THR A 192 42.13 -11.03 1.54
CA THR A 192 41.08 -11.49 2.48
C THR A 192 39.88 -12.06 1.72
N PRO A 193 39.29 -13.17 2.19
CA PRO A 193 38.07 -13.69 1.59
C PRO A 193 36.95 -12.64 1.60
N PRO A 194 36.12 -12.58 0.56
CA PRO A 194 34.92 -11.73 0.52
C PRO A 194 33.95 -12.08 1.66
N LEU A 195 33.02 -11.16 1.94
CA LEU A 195 32.04 -11.33 3.02
C LEU A 195 31.29 -12.67 2.93
N TRP A 196 30.94 -13.10 1.71
CA TRP A 196 30.52 -14.47 1.46
C TRP A 196 31.05 -15.00 0.13
N GLN A 197 31.24 -16.31 0.06
CA GLN A 197 31.57 -17.03 -1.16
C GLN A 197 31.11 -18.48 -1.08
N ILE A 198 30.93 -19.13 -2.23
CA ILE A 198 30.75 -20.57 -2.33
C ILE A 198 32.05 -21.15 -2.86
N LYS A 199 32.70 -22.01 -2.08
CA LYS A 199 33.76 -22.89 -2.60
C LYS A 199 33.17 -24.23 -2.95
N ALA A 200 33.53 -24.80 -4.09
CA ALA A 200 33.04 -26.10 -4.53
C ALA A 200 34.17 -26.90 -5.18
N ALA A 201 34.11 -28.23 -5.05
CA ALA A 201 35.01 -29.11 -5.78
C ALA A 201 34.80 -28.95 -7.30
N LYS A 202 33.56 -28.69 -7.72
CA LYS A 202 33.22 -28.40 -9.11
C LYS A 202 32.06 -27.40 -9.19
N ILE A 203 32.21 -26.35 -10.00
CA ILE A 203 31.12 -25.46 -10.41
C ILE A 203 30.87 -25.68 -11.89
N ILE A 204 29.62 -25.89 -12.27
CA ILE A 204 29.22 -26.06 -13.68
C ILE A 204 28.22 -24.96 -14.00
N HIS A 205 28.58 -24.11 -14.97
CA HIS A 205 27.69 -23.10 -15.52
C HIS A 205 27.18 -23.59 -16.88
N ASN A 206 25.87 -23.77 -16.97
CA ASN A 206 25.19 -24.14 -18.20
C ASN A 206 24.41 -22.94 -18.74
N ASN A 207 24.83 -22.44 -19.90
CA ASN A 207 24.25 -21.29 -20.59
C ASN A 207 22.93 -21.62 -21.29
N GLU A 208 22.67 -22.89 -21.65
CA GLU A 208 21.39 -23.30 -22.26
C GLU A 208 20.26 -23.34 -21.22
N THR A 209 20.52 -23.97 -20.07
CA THR A 209 19.56 -24.09 -18.98
C THR A 209 19.57 -22.86 -18.06
N HIS A 210 20.55 -21.97 -18.23
CA HIS A 210 20.85 -20.81 -17.39
C HIS A 210 20.97 -21.18 -15.90
N THR A 211 21.79 -22.19 -15.61
CA THR A 211 21.95 -22.76 -14.27
C THR A 211 23.42 -22.80 -13.86
N ILE A 212 23.66 -22.59 -12.57
CA ILE A 212 24.98 -22.79 -11.96
C ILE A 212 24.81 -23.87 -10.90
N SER A 213 25.40 -25.05 -11.12
CA SER A 213 25.42 -26.15 -10.15
C SER A 213 26.77 -26.22 -9.44
N TYR A 214 26.72 -26.55 -8.15
CA TYR A 214 27.86 -26.64 -7.25
C TYR A 214 27.90 -28.06 -6.67
N GLU A 215 28.99 -28.79 -6.89
CA GLU A 215 29.24 -30.12 -6.34
C GLU A 215 30.25 -30.04 -5.20
N ASP A 216 29.96 -30.73 -4.09
CA ASP A 216 30.74 -30.74 -2.86
C ASP A 216 31.14 -29.32 -2.43
N SER A 217 30.11 -28.52 -2.13
CA SER A 217 30.25 -27.09 -1.90
C SER A 217 30.12 -26.70 -0.43
N SER A 218 30.83 -25.64 -0.04
CA SER A 218 30.72 -24.98 1.25
C SER A 218 30.43 -23.49 1.05
N LEU A 219 29.33 -23.02 1.62
CA LEU A 219 29.08 -21.60 1.80
C LEU A 219 29.99 -21.10 2.92
N GLU A 220 30.88 -20.17 2.58
CA GLU A 220 31.75 -19.49 3.53
C GLU A 220 31.26 -18.06 3.77
N ILE A 221 31.26 -17.63 5.03
CA ILE A 221 31.04 -16.24 5.43
C ILE A 221 32.29 -15.75 6.13
N GLY A 222 32.93 -14.70 5.60
CA GLY A 222 34.22 -14.21 6.09
C GLY A 222 35.32 -15.28 6.09
N GLY A 223 35.27 -16.22 5.14
CA GLY A 223 36.19 -17.35 5.04
C GLY A 223 35.90 -18.53 5.98
N ILE A 224 34.85 -18.45 6.82
CA ILE A 224 34.45 -19.55 7.71
C ILE A 224 33.34 -20.36 7.03
N PRO A 225 33.50 -21.68 6.84
CA PRO A 225 32.45 -22.52 6.25
C PRO A 225 31.26 -22.63 7.23
N VAL A 226 30.10 -22.13 6.82
CA VAL A 226 28.87 -22.12 7.64
C VAL A 226 27.84 -23.18 7.22
N ALA A 227 27.89 -23.64 5.98
CA ALA A 227 27.00 -24.69 5.48
C ALA A 227 27.68 -25.53 4.40
N TYR A 228 27.54 -26.85 4.52
CA TYR A 228 27.98 -27.81 3.51
C TYR A 228 26.79 -28.30 2.69
N LEU A 229 26.93 -28.30 1.37
CA LEU A 229 25.93 -28.73 0.41
C LEU A 229 26.60 -29.69 -0.60
N PRO A 230 26.30 -31.01 -0.56
CA PRO A 230 26.91 -31.97 -1.47
C PRO A 230 26.55 -31.69 -2.93
N TYR A 231 25.35 -31.15 -3.17
CA TYR A 231 24.92 -30.64 -4.45
C TYR A 231 23.93 -29.49 -4.24
N PHE A 232 24.15 -28.37 -4.91
CA PHE A 232 23.24 -27.22 -4.92
C PHE A 232 23.18 -26.60 -6.31
N GLU A 233 22.03 -26.07 -6.70
CA GLU A 233 21.86 -25.39 -7.99
C GLU A 233 21.21 -24.02 -7.78
N SER A 234 21.81 -22.99 -8.38
CA SER A 234 21.27 -21.63 -8.43
C SER A 234 20.91 -21.25 -9.86
N ALA A 235 19.98 -20.31 -10.01
CA ALA A 235 19.75 -19.67 -11.31
C ALA A 235 20.95 -18.78 -11.65
N ASP A 236 21.34 -18.76 -12.92
CA ASP A 236 22.27 -17.73 -13.40
C ASP A 236 21.69 -16.33 -13.09
N PRO A 237 22.50 -15.35 -12.64
CA PRO A 237 22.06 -13.99 -12.35
C PRO A 237 21.31 -13.26 -13.51
N THR A 238 21.47 -13.72 -14.75
CA THR A 238 20.74 -13.24 -15.94
C THR A 238 19.29 -13.72 -15.98
N VAL A 239 18.94 -14.78 -15.25
CA VAL A 239 17.61 -15.37 -15.25
C VAL A 239 16.67 -14.56 -14.38
N LYS A 240 15.65 -14.00 -15.02
CA LYS A 240 14.59 -13.26 -14.32
C LYS A 240 13.59 -14.19 -13.63
N ARG A 241 13.38 -15.40 -14.16
CA ARG A 241 12.38 -16.37 -13.68
C ARG A 241 12.84 -17.81 -13.91
N LYS A 242 12.86 -18.62 -12.86
CA LYS A 242 13.22 -20.04 -12.93
C LYS A 242 12.41 -20.86 -11.93
N THR A 243 11.90 -22.01 -12.37
CA THR A 243 11.22 -22.99 -11.50
C THR A 243 12.18 -23.50 -10.42
N GLY A 244 11.74 -23.55 -9.16
CA GLY A 244 12.56 -24.03 -8.05
C GLY A 244 12.01 -23.67 -6.67
N PHE A 245 12.71 -24.13 -5.63
CA PHE A 245 12.42 -23.74 -4.26
C PHE A 245 12.80 -22.29 -4.02
N LEU A 246 11.89 -21.56 -3.38
CA LEU A 246 12.20 -20.26 -2.78
C LEU A 246 12.57 -20.47 -1.32
N THR A 247 13.07 -19.42 -0.69
CA THR A 247 13.56 -19.50 0.68
C THR A 247 12.44 -19.90 1.66
N PRO A 248 12.69 -20.89 2.53
CA PRO A 248 11.72 -21.30 3.53
C PRO A 248 11.51 -20.21 4.58
N ARG A 249 10.33 -20.24 5.20
CA ARG A 249 9.92 -19.37 6.30
C ARG A 249 9.63 -20.22 7.53
N PHE A 250 10.20 -19.84 8.66
CA PHE A 250 9.96 -20.52 9.93
C PHE A 250 8.79 -19.89 10.68
N ILE A 251 7.91 -20.73 11.21
CA ILE A 251 6.69 -20.33 11.93
C ILE A 251 6.84 -20.78 13.37
N THR A 252 6.59 -19.89 14.33
CA THR A 252 6.54 -20.23 15.75
C THR A 252 5.43 -19.48 16.44
N SER A 253 4.48 -20.20 17.05
CA SER A 253 3.45 -19.62 17.90
C SER A 253 2.83 -20.66 18.83
N THR A 254 2.20 -20.23 19.92
CA THR A 254 1.50 -21.13 20.84
C THR A 254 0.45 -22.04 20.17
N PRO A 255 -0.49 -21.53 19.33
CA PRO A 255 -1.50 -22.40 18.71
C PRO A 255 -0.96 -23.26 17.55
N LEU A 256 0.08 -22.82 16.83
CA LEU A 256 0.62 -23.57 15.68
C LEU A 256 1.80 -24.49 16.04
N GLY A 257 2.47 -24.24 17.17
CA GLY A 257 3.75 -24.84 17.51
C GLY A 257 4.88 -24.27 16.68
N SER A 258 5.83 -25.13 16.32
CA SER A 258 6.94 -24.81 15.41
C SER A 258 6.62 -25.35 14.02
N GLY A 259 7.02 -24.64 12.98
CA GLY A 259 6.77 -25.07 11.60
C GLY A 259 7.69 -24.45 10.58
N VAL A 260 7.65 -24.99 9.38
CA VAL A 260 8.42 -24.53 8.21
C VAL A 260 7.51 -24.47 7.00
N ALA A 261 7.56 -23.35 6.29
CA ALA A 261 6.85 -23.11 5.04
C ALA A 261 7.84 -22.95 3.90
N THR A 262 7.82 -23.85 2.91
CA THR A 262 8.81 -23.86 1.82
C THR A 262 8.11 -23.57 0.50
N PRO A 263 8.19 -22.34 -0.04
CA PRO A 263 7.55 -22.03 -1.32
C PRO A 263 8.29 -22.73 -2.48
N TYR A 264 7.53 -23.21 -3.45
CA TYR A 264 8.03 -23.77 -4.70
C TYR A 264 7.42 -22.99 -5.86
N PHE A 265 8.26 -22.26 -6.59
CA PHE A 265 7.88 -21.45 -7.74
C PHE A 265 7.96 -22.28 -9.02
N ILE A 266 6.95 -22.16 -9.87
CA ILE A 266 6.81 -22.86 -11.15
C ILE A 266 6.63 -21.80 -12.23
N ASN A 267 7.66 -21.64 -13.06
CA ASN A 267 7.60 -20.85 -14.27
C ASN A 267 6.90 -21.69 -15.35
N LEU A 268 5.65 -21.34 -15.66
CA LEU A 268 4.87 -22.06 -16.67
C LEU A 268 5.04 -21.42 -18.05
N ASP A 269 5.01 -20.08 -18.12
CA ASP A 269 5.18 -19.27 -19.33
C ASP A 269 5.69 -17.87 -18.96
N PRO A 270 6.32 -17.10 -19.89
CA PRO A 270 6.69 -15.71 -19.61
C PRO A 270 5.52 -14.83 -19.13
N SER A 271 4.28 -15.17 -19.49
CA SER A 271 3.07 -14.45 -19.12
C SER A 271 2.37 -14.94 -17.84
N TYR A 272 2.65 -16.16 -17.34
CA TYR A 272 2.03 -16.66 -16.11
C TYR A 272 2.89 -17.64 -15.30
N ASP A 273 2.69 -17.61 -13.98
CA ASP A 273 3.41 -18.45 -13.02
C ASP A 273 2.51 -18.98 -11.89
N LEU A 274 3.00 -20.02 -11.22
CA LEU A 274 2.36 -20.66 -10.08
C LEU A 274 3.36 -20.84 -8.94
N THR A 275 3.02 -20.45 -7.73
CA THR A 275 3.81 -20.71 -6.52
C THR A 275 2.99 -21.54 -5.55
N ILE A 276 3.50 -22.70 -5.13
CA ILE A 276 2.86 -23.56 -4.13
C ILE A 276 3.68 -23.49 -2.85
N THR A 277 3.06 -23.17 -1.72
CA THR A 277 3.75 -23.09 -0.42
C THR A 277 3.11 -24.04 0.58
N PRO A 278 3.62 -25.27 0.71
CA PRO A 278 3.30 -26.12 1.86
C PRO A 278 3.93 -25.55 3.13
N ALA A 279 3.14 -25.46 4.19
CA ALA A 279 3.59 -25.11 5.53
C ALA A 279 3.25 -26.23 6.52
N PHE A 280 4.28 -26.87 7.05
CA PHE A 280 4.16 -27.95 8.03
C PHE A 280 4.27 -27.35 9.42
N VAL A 281 3.22 -27.46 10.23
CA VAL A 281 3.14 -26.91 11.59
C VAL A 281 2.84 -28.01 12.60
N SER A 282 3.63 -28.08 13.67
CA SER A 282 3.65 -29.24 14.57
C SER A 282 2.35 -29.49 15.34
N ARG A 283 1.47 -28.48 15.49
CA ARG A 283 0.19 -28.62 16.20
C ARG A 283 -1.06 -28.58 15.31
N GLN A 284 -0.96 -28.16 14.05
CA GLN A 284 -2.15 -27.96 13.19
C GLN A 284 -2.14 -28.78 11.90
N GLY A 285 -1.03 -29.42 11.52
CA GLY A 285 -0.92 -30.21 10.29
C GLY A 285 -0.30 -29.42 9.15
N VAL A 286 -0.85 -29.57 7.93
CA VAL A 286 -0.31 -28.96 6.71
C VAL A 286 -1.23 -27.85 6.22
N LEU A 287 -0.73 -26.62 6.24
CA LEU A 287 -1.34 -25.48 5.57
C LEU A 287 -0.82 -25.42 4.13
N GLY A 288 -1.72 -25.55 3.15
CA GLY A 288 -1.39 -25.37 1.75
C GLY A 288 -1.69 -23.95 1.30
N GLN A 289 -0.77 -23.33 0.57
CA GLN A 289 -1.02 -22.08 -0.15
C GLN A 289 -0.66 -22.23 -1.63
N ALA A 290 -1.41 -21.59 -2.51
CA ALA A 290 -1.13 -21.52 -3.93
C ALA A 290 -1.34 -20.08 -4.42
N GLU A 291 -0.39 -19.54 -5.19
CA GLU A 291 -0.47 -18.23 -5.82
C GLU A 291 -0.26 -18.38 -7.32
N PHE A 292 -1.27 -18.03 -8.10
CA PHE A 292 -1.22 -17.95 -9.55
C PHE A 292 -1.21 -16.50 -9.98
N ARG A 293 -0.32 -16.12 -10.90
CA ARG A 293 -0.24 -14.77 -11.45
C ARG A 293 -0.20 -14.84 -12.97
N GLN A 294 -1.00 -14.03 -13.63
CA GLN A 294 -1.03 -13.95 -15.08
C GLN A 294 -1.09 -12.50 -15.57
N ARG A 295 -0.26 -12.21 -16.57
CA ARG A 295 -0.30 -10.98 -17.37
C ARG A 295 -0.82 -11.33 -18.76
N LEU A 296 -1.76 -10.52 -19.25
CA LEU A 296 -2.35 -10.60 -20.58
C LEU A 296 -1.99 -9.32 -21.35
N ASP A 297 -2.24 -9.28 -22.65
CA ASP A 297 -1.99 -8.07 -23.46
C ASP A 297 -2.81 -6.86 -22.97
N ASN A 298 -4.03 -7.13 -22.52
CA ASN A 298 -4.98 -6.11 -22.08
C ASN A 298 -5.16 -6.06 -20.56
N GLY A 299 -4.30 -6.69 -19.76
CA GLY A 299 -4.53 -6.72 -18.32
C GLY A 299 -3.64 -7.67 -17.53
N SER A 300 -4.03 -7.91 -16.28
CA SER A 300 -3.38 -8.88 -15.41
C SER A 300 -4.33 -9.28 -14.29
N TYR A 301 -4.17 -10.50 -13.79
CA TYR A 301 -4.85 -10.92 -12.58
C TYR A 301 -3.97 -11.88 -11.76
N ASN A 302 -4.31 -12.00 -10.48
CA ASN A 302 -3.75 -13.01 -9.60
C ASN A 302 -4.86 -13.76 -8.84
N LEU A 303 -4.52 -14.95 -8.35
CA LEU A 303 -5.36 -15.78 -7.50
C LEU A 303 -4.47 -16.39 -6.41
N ARG A 304 -4.82 -16.16 -5.15
CA ARG A 304 -4.16 -16.74 -3.99
C ARG A 304 -5.18 -17.57 -3.24
N LEU A 305 -4.83 -18.82 -2.97
CA LEU A 305 -5.62 -19.78 -2.21
C LEU A 305 -4.81 -20.18 -1.01
N SER A 306 -5.45 -20.26 0.16
CA SER A 306 -4.85 -20.82 1.37
C SER A 306 -5.87 -21.74 2.04
N GLY A 307 -5.43 -22.87 2.56
CA GLY A 307 -6.34 -23.83 3.18
C GLY A 307 -5.64 -24.85 4.06
N ILE A 308 -6.32 -25.25 5.13
CA ILE A 308 -5.86 -26.26 6.08
C ILE A 308 -7.04 -27.08 6.60
N PHE A 309 -6.81 -28.38 6.74
CA PHE A 309 -7.62 -29.25 7.59
C PHE A 309 -6.92 -29.36 8.95
N GLN A 310 -7.53 -28.80 9.98
CA GLN A 310 -6.92 -28.66 11.28
C GLN A 310 -6.79 -30.00 12.01
N SER A 311 -5.58 -30.36 12.43
CA SER A 311 -5.37 -31.56 13.26
C SER A 311 -5.76 -31.36 14.73
N THR A 312 -5.75 -30.12 15.23
CA THR A 312 -6.13 -29.82 16.63
C THR A 312 -6.94 -28.52 16.70
N PRO A 313 -8.23 -28.54 16.31
CA PRO A 313 -9.09 -27.35 16.37
C PRO A 313 -9.18 -26.72 17.76
N SER A 314 -9.10 -27.55 18.82
CA SER A 314 -9.15 -27.14 20.24
C SER A 314 -7.98 -26.26 20.70
N ALA A 315 -6.94 -26.07 19.88
CA ALA A 315 -5.89 -25.09 20.15
C ALA A 315 -6.38 -23.63 19.98
N PHE A 316 -7.55 -23.41 19.37
CA PHE A 316 -8.20 -22.12 19.25
C PHE A 316 -9.42 -22.04 20.18
N LEU A 317 -9.95 -20.84 20.39
CA LEU A 317 -11.20 -20.65 21.13
C LEU A 317 -12.41 -21.15 20.30
N PRO A 318 -13.49 -21.61 20.96
CA PRO A 318 -14.74 -21.92 20.28
C PRO A 318 -15.39 -20.66 19.68
N GLY A 319 -16.19 -20.84 18.63
CA GLY A 319 -17.02 -19.76 18.09
C GLY A 319 -17.94 -19.17 19.18
N PRO A 320 -18.19 -17.85 19.18
CA PRO A 320 -17.78 -16.85 18.18
C PRO A 320 -16.38 -16.24 18.41
N LEU A 321 -15.68 -16.64 19.47
CA LEU A 321 -14.39 -16.06 19.89
C LEU A 321 -13.18 -16.61 19.11
N GLY A 322 -13.33 -17.78 18.50
CA GLY A 322 -12.34 -18.37 17.63
C GLY A 322 -13.00 -19.24 16.58
N ALA A 323 -12.28 -20.30 16.17
CA ALA A 323 -12.69 -21.19 15.09
C ALA A 323 -12.45 -22.66 15.44
N ALA A 324 -12.48 -23.03 16.73
CA ALA A 324 -12.31 -24.42 17.15
C ALA A 324 -13.46 -25.34 16.73
N ASP A 325 -14.57 -24.78 16.27
CA ASP A 325 -15.75 -25.45 15.74
C ASP A 325 -15.60 -25.86 14.26
N ARG A 326 -14.45 -25.61 13.64
CA ARG A 326 -14.22 -25.85 12.21
C ARG A 326 -13.05 -26.81 11.98
N GLU A 327 -13.28 -27.78 11.11
CA GLU A 327 -12.22 -28.69 10.66
C GLU A 327 -11.44 -28.11 9.48
N PHE A 328 -12.14 -27.54 8.49
CA PHE A 328 -11.54 -26.86 7.35
C PHE A 328 -11.60 -25.35 7.50
N ARG A 329 -10.47 -24.69 7.25
CA ARG A 329 -10.38 -23.23 7.18
C ARG A 329 -9.53 -22.80 5.99
N GLY A 330 -9.88 -21.66 5.40
CA GLY A 330 -9.24 -21.20 4.18
C GLY A 330 -9.55 -19.75 3.80
N SER A 331 -8.80 -19.26 2.83
CA SER A 331 -9.01 -17.98 2.18
C SER A 331 -8.82 -18.07 0.67
N VAL A 332 -9.49 -17.16 -0.03
CA VAL A 332 -9.28 -16.86 -1.44
C VAL A 332 -9.09 -15.35 -1.57
N GLU A 333 -8.03 -14.93 -2.25
CA GLU A 333 -7.76 -13.54 -2.59
C GLU A 333 -7.51 -13.47 -4.11
N THR A 334 -8.19 -12.57 -4.83
CA THR A 334 -7.95 -12.38 -6.26
C THR A 334 -8.11 -10.93 -6.65
N ARG A 335 -7.16 -10.41 -7.41
CA ARG A 335 -7.22 -9.06 -7.97
C ARG A 335 -7.04 -9.16 -9.48
N GLY A 336 -7.92 -8.50 -10.22
CA GLY A 336 -7.88 -8.41 -11.67
C GLY A 336 -7.99 -6.97 -12.14
N ARG A 337 -7.22 -6.60 -13.17
CA ARG A 337 -7.31 -5.31 -13.84
C ARG A 337 -7.15 -5.49 -15.34
N PHE A 338 -8.13 -4.99 -16.09
CA PHE A 338 -8.25 -5.15 -17.53
C PHE A 338 -8.58 -3.82 -18.19
N PHE A 339 -7.97 -3.57 -19.34
CA PHE A 339 -8.21 -2.42 -20.21
C PHE A 339 -9.06 -2.90 -21.37
N ILE A 340 -10.31 -2.43 -21.44
CA ILE A 340 -11.22 -2.72 -22.56
C ILE A 340 -10.74 -1.92 -23.79
N ASN A 341 -10.31 -0.68 -23.57
CA ASN A 341 -9.63 0.20 -24.52
C ASN A 341 -8.87 1.31 -23.74
N GLU A 342 -8.38 2.33 -24.42
CA GLU A 342 -7.63 3.46 -23.81
C GLU A 342 -8.46 4.27 -22.80
N HIS A 343 -9.79 4.24 -22.91
CA HIS A 343 -10.71 5.04 -22.09
C HIS A 343 -11.41 4.21 -21.01
N TRP A 344 -11.57 2.90 -21.22
CA TRP A 344 -12.36 2.03 -20.36
C TRP A 344 -11.51 0.93 -19.75
N ARG A 345 -11.59 0.80 -18.42
CA ARG A 345 -10.95 -0.25 -17.66
C ARG A 345 -11.93 -0.88 -16.68
N THR A 346 -11.80 -2.18 -16.47
CA THR A 346 -12.60 -2.95 -15.53
C THR A 346 -11.69 -3.79 -14.64
N GLY A 347 -12.17 -4.19 -13.48
CA GLY A 347 -11.40 -5.03 -12.59
C GLY A 347 -12.15 -5.43 -11.33
N TRP A 348 -11.46 -6.18 -10.50
CA TRP A 348 -11.94 -6.65 -9.22
C TRP A 348 -10.81 -6.77 -8.21
N ASP A 349 -11.17 -6.77 -6.94
CA ASP A 349 -10.34 -7.15 -5.80
C ASP A 349 -11.26 -7.90 -4.85
N LEU A 350 -11.16 -9.22 -4.77
CA LEU A 350 -12.08 -10.06 -4.01
C LEU A 350 -11.32 -10.81 -2.93
N VAL A 351 -11.87 -10.81 -1.73
CA VAL A 351 -11.34 -11.53 -0.58
C VAL A 351 -12.46 -12.34 0.07
N GLY A 352 -12.26 -13.65 0.13
CA GLY A 352 -13.12 -14.59 0.84
C GLY A 352 -12.34 -15.30 1.93
N VAL A 353 -12.91 -15.39 3.13
CA VAL A 353 -12.34 -16.15 4.25
C VAL A 353 -13.42 -17.00 4.89
N THR A 354 -13.06 -18.20 5.34
CA THR A 354 -14.00 -19.10 6.05
C THR A 354 -14.50 -18.50 7.36
N ASP A 355 -13.61 -17.82 8.07
CA ASP A 355 -13.85 -17.17 9.34
C ASP A 355 -12.92 -15.96 9.49
N LYS A 356 -13.30 -15.03 10.36
CA LYS A 356 -12.56 -13.77 10.55
C LYS A 356 -11.17 -13.94 11.19
N TRP A 357 -10.92 -15.08 11.83
CA TRP A 357 -9.68 -15.36 12.56
C TRP A 357 -8.61 -16.04 11.69
N PHE A 358 -8.96 -16.54 10.50
CA PHE A 358 -8.11 -17.43 9.72
C PHE A 358 -6.76 -16.82 9.36
N LEU A 359 -6.75 -15.60 8.81
CA LEU A 359 -5.53 -14.94 8.35
C LEU A 359 -4.57 -14.66 9.52
N ASP A 360 -5.10 -14.21 10.66
CA ASP A 360 -4.29 -13.92 11.84
C ASP A 360 -3.77 -15.20 12.52
N ASN A 361 -4.64 -16.20 12.72
CA ASN A 361 -4.29 -17.46 13.37
C ASN A 361 -3.16 -18.21 12.65
N TYR A 362 -3.15 -18.17 11.32
CA TYR A 362 -2.15 -18.84 10.48
C TYR A 362 -1.03 -17.94 9.96
N ARG A 363 -0.97 -16.68 10.43
CA ARG A 363 0.06 -15.71 10.05
C ARG A 363 0.15 -15.50 8.53
N ILE A 364 -0.99 -15.52 7.87
CA ILE A 364 -1.09 -15.27 6.42
C ILE A 364 -1.21 -13.76 6.23
N ARG A 365 -0.25 -13.18 5.53
CA ARG A 365 -0.28 -11.76 5.18
C ARG A 365 -1.39 -11.50 4.16
N ASN A 366 -2.38 -10.70 4.54
CA ASN A 366 -3.37 -10.15 3.63
C ASN A 366 -2.71 -9.07 2.75
N GLN A 367 -2.89 -9.13 1.43
CA GLN A 367 -2.31 -8.13 0.50
C GLN A 367 -3.25 -6.95 0.22
N SER A 368 -4.52 -7.07 0.56
CA SER A 368 -5.53 -6.00 0.45
C SER A 368 -5.61 -5.15 1.72
N ILE A 369 -5.03 -5.59 2.84
CA ILE A 369 -4.89 -4.80 4.07
C ILE A 369 -3.53 -4.10 4.06
N THR A 370 -3.54 -2.79 3.89
CA THR A 370 -2.33 -1.95 3.78
C THR A 370 -1.82 -1.44 5.12
N THR A 371 -2.56 -1.60 6.22
CA THR A 371 -2.22 -1.04 7.55
C THR A 371 -2.67 -1.96 8.69
N ASP A 372 -2.01 -1.87 9.84
CA ASP A 372 -2.37 -2.62 11.06
C ASP A 372 -3.70 -2.14 11.71
N TYR A 373 -4.22 -0.99 11.30
CA TYR A 373 -5.41 -0.35 11.89
C TYR A 373 -6.73 -0.83 11.29
N PHE A 374 -6.78 -1.11 9.98
CA PHE A 374 -7.98 -1.61 9.32
C PHE A 374 -8.02 -3.14 9.35
N ARG A 375 -8.91 -3.69 10.18
CA ARG A 375 -9.18 -5.13 10.28
C ARG A 375 -10.43 -5.51 9.51
N GLU A 376 -10.49 -5.13 8.26
CA GLU A 376 -11.55 -5.50 7.33
C GLU A 376 -10.96 -5.91 5.99
N ALA A 377 -11.60 -6.88 5.33
CA ALA A 377 -11.27 -7.24 3.97
C ALA A 377 -12.36 -6.71 3.04
N VAL A 378 -11.99 -5.81 2.13
CA VAL A 378 -12.90 -5.17 1.19
C VAL A 378 -12.85 -5.92 -0.13
N SER A 379 -14.00 -6.49 -0.53
CA SER A 379 -14.19 -7.02 -1.87
C SER A 379 -14.86 -5.97 -2.75
N SER A 380 -14.33 -5.72 -3.94
CA SER A 380 -14.90 -4.80 -4.91
C SER A 380 -14.79 -5.30 -6.35
N ALA A 381 -15.73 -4.85 -7.18
CA ALA A 381 -15.68 -4.99 -8.63
C ALA A 381 -16.05 -3.65 -9.24
N TYR A 382 -15.36 -3.24 -10.30
CA TYR A 382 -15.48 -1.89 -10.83
C TYR A 382 -15.37 -1.81 -12.35
N LEU A 383 -16.03 -0.80 -12.91
CA LEU A 383 -15.89 -0.33 -14.28
C LEU A 383 -15.59 1.17 -14.24
N ILE A 384 -14.51 1.59 -14.88
CA ILE A 384 -14.07 2.98 -14.93
C ILE A 384 -13.96 3.41 -16.39
N GLY A 385 -14.57 4.54 -16.71
CA GLY A 385 -14.45 5.25 -17.99
C GLY A 385 -13.81 6.62 -17.78
N GLN A 386 -12.77 6.94 -18.52
CA GLN A 386 -12.09 8.23 -18.48
C GLN A 386 -12.03 8.80 -19.90
N GLY A 387 -12.56 10.02 -20.08
CA GLY A 387 -12.39 10.83 -21.27
C GLY A 387 -11.61 12.11 -20.97
N ASP A 388 -11.42 12.97 -21.98
CA ASP A 388 -10.62 14.20 -21.83
C ASP A 388 -11.12 15.15 -20.73
N ARG A 389 -12.44 15.21 -20.55
CA ARG A 389 -13.11 16.09 -19.58
C ARG A 389 -14.28 15.39 -18.87
N SER A 390 -14.22 14.07 -18.77
CA SER A 390 -15.26 13.29 -18.08
C SER A 390 -14.69 12.07 -17.37
N TRP A 391 -15.29 11.74 -16.23
CA TRP A 391 -14.98 10.55 -15.44
C TRP A 391 -16.27 9.80 -15.16
N PHE A 392 -16.23 8.49 -15.28
CA PHE A 392 -17.30 7.57 -14.90
C PHE A 392 -16.70 6.44 -14.08
N GLU A 393 -17.34 6.09 -12.97
CA GLU A 393 -17.00 4.91 -12.19
C GLU A 393 -18.28 4.23 -11.73
N ALA A 394 -18.38 2.92 -11.93
CA ALA A 394 -19.40 2.08 -11.33
C ALA A 394 -18.72 0.98 -10.53
N ARG A 395 -19.06 0.83 -9.26
CA ARG A 395 -18.40 -0.09 -8.33
C ARG A 395 -19.38 -0.73 -7.36
N GLY A 396 -19.11 -1.98 -7.01
CA GLY A 396 -19.75 -2.65 -5.87
C GLY A 396 -18.73 -2.91 -4.76
N TYR A 397 -19.19 -2.89 -3.50
CA TYR A 397 -18.40 -3.20 -2.33
C TYR A 397 -19.08 -4.25 -1.44
N TYR A 398 -18.28 -5.16 -0.91
CA TYR A 398 -18.65 -6.08 0.15
C TYR A 398 -17.55 -6.08 1.22
N PHE A 399 -17.92 -5.74 2.45
CA PHE A 399 -16.99 -5.61 3.56
C PHE A 399 -17.04 -6.86 4.43
N LYS A 400 -15.89 -7.51 4.63
CA LYS A 400 -15.74 -8.64 5.55
C LYS A 400 -15.04 -8.16 6.82
N ALA A 401 -15.77 -8.07 7.92
CA ALA A 401 -15.20 -7.72 9.22
C ALA A 401 -14.21 -8.79 9.69
N LEU A 402 -12.97 -8.39 9.97
CA LEU A 402 -11.92 -9.25 10.54
C LEU A 402 -11.64 -8.94 12.02
N SER A 403 -12.22 -7.86 12.55
CA SER A 403 -12.05 -7.47 13.94
C SER A 403 -12.97 -8.27 14.88
N SER A 404 -12.61 -8.31 16.17
CA SER A 404 -13.45 -8.86 17.23
C SER A 404 -14.64 -7.97 17.60
N PHE A 405 -14.63 -6.72 17.15
CA PHE A 405 -15.55 -5.67 17.58
C PHE A 405 -16.63 -5.32 16.58
N ASP A 406 -16.38 -5.60 15.31
CA ASP A 406 -17.31 -5.29 14.24
C ASP A 406 -18.13 -6.54 13.98
N TRP A 407 -19.45 -6.38 14.02
CA TRP A 407 -20.33 -7.47 13.68
C TRP A 407 -20.60 -7.46 12.18
N GLN A 408 -20.44 -8.62 11.54
CA GLN A 408 -20.63 -8.72 10.08
C GLN A 408 -22.02 -8.24 9.61
N LYS A 409 -23.05 -8.29 10.46
CA LYS A 409 -24.42 -7.87 10.12
C LYS A 409 -24.61 -6.35 10.08
N GLU A 410 -23.72 -5.60 10.73
CA GLU A 410 -23.66 -4.14 10.71
C GLU A 410 -22.91 -3.61 9.49
N GLN A 411 -22.17 -4.48 8.80
CA GLN A 411 -21.40 -4.10 7.62
C GLN A 411 -22.30 -4.06 6.37
N PRO A 412 -22.19 -3.02 5.53
CA PRO A 412 -23.03 -2.90 4.35
C PRO A 412 -22.59 -3.84 3.23
N VAL A 413 -23.57 -4.23 2.41
CA VAL A 413 -23.36 -4.60 1.02
C VAL A 413 -23.75 -3.39 0.17
N VAL A 414 -22.78 -2.81 -0.55
CA VAL A 414 -23.00 -1.60 -1.35
C VAL A 414 -23.00 -1.98 -2.83
N LEU A 415 -24.15 -1.91 -3.47
CA LEU A 415 -24.28 -2.23 -4.89
C LEU A 415 -25.50 -1.53 -5.53
N PRO A 416 -25.32 -0.60 -6.49
CA PRO A 416 -24.05 -0.04 -6.97
C PRO A 416 -23.67 1.27 -6.24
N VAL A 417 -22.40 1.66 -6.37
CA VAL A 417 -21.95 3.07 -6.33
C VAL A 417 -21.61 3.47 -7.76
N ILE A 418 -22.26 4.52 -8.28
CA ILE A 418 -22.00 5.05 -9.61
C ILE A 418 -21.69 6.52 -9.47
N ASP A 419 -20.50 6.93 -9.90
CA ASP A 419 -20.04 8.30 -9.95
C ASP A 419 -19.86 8.74 -11.41
N TYR A 420 -20.32 9.94 -11.72
CA TYR A 420 -20.14 10.56 -13.02
C TYR A 420 -19.80 12.03 -12.86
N ASP A 421 -18.73 12.46 -13.52
CA ASP A 421 -18.29 13.85 -13.59
C ASP A 421 -18.08 14.21 -15.06
N LYS A 422 -18.59 15.36 -15.48
CA LYS A 422 -18.30 15.91 -16.81
C LYS A 422 -18.16 17.42 -16.75
N ARG A 423 -17.10 17.92 -17.38
CA ARG A 423 -16.84 19.35 -17.54
C ARG A 423 -16.98 19.75 -19.01
N ILE A 424 -17.71 20.83 -19.24
CA ILE A 424 -17.88 21.43 -20.56
C ILE A 424 -17.59 22.92 -20.50
N ASN A 425 -17.32 23.52 -21.66
CA ASN A 425 -17.24 24.98 -21.74
C ASN A 425 -18.60 25.60 -21.44
N GLY A 426 -18.59 26.71 -20.72
CA GLY A 426 -19.80 27.44 -20.41
C GLY A 426 -20.48 28.03 -21.66
N PRO A 427 -21.78 28.36 -21.58
CA PRO A 427 -22.55 28.86 -22.71
C PRO A 427 -21.95 30.16 -23.29
N GLY A 428 -21.89 30.23 -24.63
CA GLY A 428 -21.09 31.18 -25.42
C GLY A 428 -20.74 32.52 -24.77
N LYS A 429 -21.72 33.42 -24.58
CA LYS A 429 -21.47 34.78 -24.04
C LYS A 429 -21.10 34.79 -22.54
N LEU A 430 -21.55 33.80 -21.77
CA LEU A 430 -21.26 33.68 -20.34
C LEU A 430 -19.87 33.11 -20.09
N GLY A 431 -19.32 32.32 -21.02
CA GLY A 431 -18.02 31.68 -20.90
C GLY A 431 -17.89 30.83 -19.62
N GLY A 432 -16.65 30.59 -19.20
CA GLY A 432 -16.35 29.82 -18.00
C GLY A 432 -16.48 28.31 -18.21
N GLU A 433 -16.72 27.59 -17.12
CA GLU A 433 -16.82 26.12 -17.07
C GLU A 433 -18.16 25.72 -16.45
N VAL A 434 -18.83 24.74 -17.07
CA VAL A 434 -19.98 24.04 -16.49
C VAL A 434 -19.53 22.63 -16.12
N ARG A 435 -19.82 22.21 -14.90
CA ARG A 435 -19.55 20.86 -14.38
C ARG A 435 -20.86 20.19 -14.01
N PHE A 436 -21.04 18.96 -14.49
CA PHE A 436 -22.14 18.08 -14.11
C PHE A 436 -21.57 16.93 -13.29
N GLU A 437 -22.14 16.71 -12.12
CA GLU A 437 -21.79 15.64 -11.19
C GLU A 437 -23.05 14.83 -10.91
N ALA A 438 -22.95 13.51 -10.93
CA ALA A 438 -24.02 12.61 -10.51
C ALA A 438 -23.43 11.45 -9.70
N ASN A 439 -24.10 11.09 -8.61
CA ASN A 439 -23.77 9.97 -7.76
C ASN A 439 -25.03 9.13 -7.50
N VAL A 440 -24.92 7.81 -7.63
CA VAL A 440 -25.94 6.86 -7.21
C VAL A 440 -25.30 5.88 -6.25
N THR A 441 -25.82 5.76 -5.04
CA THR A 441 -25.36 4.79 -4.05
C THR A 441 -26.56 4.00 -3.55
N SER A 442 -26.49 2.67 -3.59
CA SER A 442 -27.44 1.78 -2.94
C SER A 442 -26.70 0.83 -2.02
N LEU A 443 -27.15 0.74 -0.78
CA LEU A 443 -26.56 -0.16 0.21
C LEU A 443 -27.64 -0.86 1.04
N SER A 444 -27.25 -1.99 1.62
CA SER A 444 -28.11 -2.74 2.53
C SER A 444 -27.33 -3.34 3.69
N ARG A 445 -27.99 -3.41 4.85
CA ARG A 445 -27.47 -4.01 6.10
C ARG A 445 -28.54 -4.87 6.76
N GLU A 446 -28.09 -5.89 7.47
CA GLU A 446 -29.00 -6.75 8.25
C GLU A 446 -29.32 -6.15 9.64
N ALA A 447 -28.33 -5.51 10.26
CA ALA A 447 -28.43 -4.95 11.61
C ALA A 447 -27.96 -3.49 11.65
N THR A 448 -28.58 -2.70 12.52
CA THR A 448 -28.23 -1.30 12.77
C THR A 448 -27.01 -1.22 13.69
N ASP A 449 -26.02 -0.42 13.32
CA ASP A 449 -24.82 -0.15 14.12
C ASP A 449 -25.08 0.96 15.13
N PHE A 450 -25.32 0.57 16.38
CA PHE A 450 -25.51 1.48 17.50
C PHE A 450 -24.23 1.57 18.33
N GLN A 451 -23.81 2.77 18.67
CA GLN A 451 -22.68 3.00 19.57
C GLN A 451 -23.05 3.95 20.70
N GLY A 452 -22.71 3.58 21.93
CA GLY A 452 -22.85 4.44 23.11
C GLY A 452 -21.82 5.56 23.16
N ILE A 453 -22.26 6.76 23.59
CA ILE A 453 -21.38 7.92 23.86
C ILE A 453 -21.70 8.53 25.24
N PRO A 454 -20.76 8.60 26.20
CA PRO A 454 -19.46 7.91 26.21
C PRO A 454 -19.66 6.39 26.11
N ARG A 455 -18.61 5.64 25.76
CA ARG A 455 -18.69 4.18 25.55
C ARG A 455 -19.46 3.52 26.69
N THR A 456 -20.54 2.84 26.33
CA THR A 456 -21.41 2.16 27.28
C THR A 456 -20.97 0.71 27.38
N GLY A 457 -20.83 0.16 28.59
CA GLY A 457 -20.48 -1.27 28.81
C GLY A 457 -21.56 -2.27 28.40
N SER A 458 -22.36 -1.95 27.39
CA SER A 458 -23.45 -2.76 26.84
C SER A 458 -22.99 -3.46 25.56
N TYR A 459 -23.27 -4.75 25.46
CA TYR A 459 -22.76 -5.61 24.39
C TYR A 459 -23.85 -6.56 23.90
N LEU A 460 -23.86 -6.89 22.60
CA LEU A 460 -24.84 -7.81 22.01
C LEU A 460 -24.66 -9.25 22.49
N PHE A 461 -23.41 -9.68 22.68
CA PHE A 461 -23.10 -11.02 23.16
C PHE A 461 -22.01 -10.96 24.24
N ALA A 462 -22.09 -11.85 25.23
CA ALA A 462 -21.07 -11.98 26.26
C ALA A 462 -20.78 -13.46 26.58
N PRO A 463 -20.32 -14.26 25.59
CA PRO A 463 -19.99 -15.67 25.82
C PRO A 463 -18.96 -15.85 26.94
N SER A 464 -19.12 -16.90 27.75
CA SER A 464 -18.18 -17.25 28.81
C SER A 464 -17.40 -18.51 28.44
N VAL A 465 -16.07 -18.46 28.52
CA VAL A 465 -15.17 -19.61 28.31
C VAL A 465 -14.27 -19.73 29.54
N ASN A 466 -14.26 -20.91 30.16
CA ASN A 466 -13.52 -21.19 31.40
C ASN A 466 -13.80 -20.18 32.53
N GLY A 467 -15.04 -19.70 32.63
CA GLY A 467 -15.47 -18.73 33.64
C GLY A 467 -15.12 -17.27 33.32
N ILE A 468 -14.47 -16.99 32.19
CA ILE A 468 -14.14 -15.64 31.71
C ILE A 468 -15.17 -15.21 30.67
N SER A 469 -15.85 -14.08 30.91
CA SER A 469 -16.82 -13.50 29.95
C SER A 469 -16.11 -12.60 28.94
N TYR A 470 -16.46 -12.74 27.67
CA TYR A 470 -15.92 -11.98 26.55
C TYR A 470 -17.04 -11.15 25.92
N PRO A 471 -17.28 -9.90 26.36
CA PRO A 471 -18.24 -9.01 25.70
C PRO A 471 -17.84 -8.75 24.24
N LEU A 472 -18.80 -8.88 23.33
CA LEU A 472 -18.65 -8.71 21.88
C LEU A 472 -19.72 -7.78 21.34
N TYR A 473 -19.30 -6.94 20.39
CA TYR A 473 -20.13 -5.98 19.64
C TYR A 473 -20.84 -5.01 20.60
N GLU A 474 -20.17 -3.90 20.88
CA GLU A 474 -20.70 -2.82 21.71
C GLU A 474 -22.00 -2.30 21.11
N THR A 475 -22.98 -1.97 21.96
CA THR A 475 -24.28 -1.49 21.52
C THR A 475 -24.94 -0.60 22.57
N CYS A 476 -26.12 -0.08 22.27
CA CYS A 476 -26.97 0.63 23.23
C CYS A 476 -28.13 -0.25 23.69
N THR A 477 -28.44 -0.26 24.99
CA THR A 477 -29.64 -0.97 25.51
C THR A 477 -30.94 -0.26 25.18
N THR A 478 -30.91 1.07 25.09
CA THR A 478 -31.99 1.94 24.63
C THR A 478 -31.41 3.07 23.80
N PHE A 479 -32.12 3.49 22.75
CA PHE A 479 -31.68 4.64 21.96
C PHE A 479 -32.07 5.94 22.66
N VAL A 480 -31.06 6.69 23.10
CA VAL A 480 -31.21 8.07 23.60
C VAL A 480 -30.21 8.93 22.83
N ARG A 481 -30.70 9.99 22.16
CA ARG A 481 -29.93 10.74 21.16
C ARG A 481 -28.63 11.38 21.70
N ASP A 482 -28.59 11.73 22.98
CA ASP A 482 -27.41 12.31 23.64
C ASP A 482 -26.39 11.25 24.08
N ARG A 483 -26.78 9.97 24.11
CA ARG A 483 -25.97 8.86 24.65
C ARG A 483 -25.77 7.70 23.69
N CYS A 484 -26.38 7.73 22.51
CA CYS A 484 -26.31 6.67 21.53
C CYS A 484 -26.34 7.27 20.12
N ILE A 485 -25.32 6.97 19.32
CA ILE A 485 -25.24 7.32 17.91
C ILE A 485 -25.53 6.09 17.04
N VAL A 486 -25.98 6.33 15.81
CA VAL A 486 -26.17 5.31 14.77
C VAL A 486 -25.16 5.57 13.66
N ARG A 487 -24.22 4.65 13.50
CA ARG A 487 -23.16 4.71 12.48
C ARG A 487 -23.57 4.10 11.15
N GLY A 488 -24.62 3.27 11.14
CA GLY A 488 -25.16 2.68 9.92
C GLY A 488 -26.53 2.10 10.20
N LEU A 489 -27.50 2.40 9.34
CA LEU A 489 -28.87 1.98 9.56
C LEU A 489 -29.12 0.58 8.95
N GLY A 490 -29.74 -0.33 9.71
CA GLY A 490 -30.17 -1.62 9.19
C GLY A 490 -31.31 -1.44 8.20
N GLY A 491 -31.36 -2.24 7.13
CA GLY A 491 -32.33 -2.10 6.04
C GLY A 491 -31.69 -1.75 4.70
N VAL A 492 -32.41 -1.03 3.85
CA VAL A 492 -31.94 -0.59 2.53
C VAL A 492 -31.94 0.94 2.50
N ASP A 493 -30.84 1.53 2.05
CA ASP A 493 -30.75 2.96 1.76
C ASP A 493 -30.25 3.14 0.32
N THR A 494 -30.90 4.02 -0.43
CA THR A 494 -30.52 4.35 -1.80
C THR A 494 -30.63 5.85 -2.02
N ARG A 495 -29.56 6.42 -2.55
CA ARG A 495 -29.44 7.85 -2.85
C ARG A 495 -29.08 8.05 -4.32
N LEU A 496 -29.71 9.04 -4.93
CA LEU A 496 -29.30 9.67 -6.18
C LEU A 496 -29.02 11.14 -5.89
N SER A 497 -27.81 11.61 -6.13
CA SER A 497 -27.40 13.01 -6.04
C SER A 497 -26.99 13.50 -7.42
N ALA A 498 -27.45 14.67 -7.84
CA ALA A 498 -27.05 15.32 -9.08
C ALA A 498 -26.77 16.79 -8.83
N GLN A 499 -25.68 17.31 -9.39
CA GLN A 499 -25.27 18.69 -9.27
C GLN A 499 -24.84 19.24 -10.62
N VAL A 500 -25.38 20.39 -10.99
CA VAL A 500 -24.88 21.22 -12.09
C VAL A 500 -24.27 22.46 -11.48
N SER A 501 -23.01 22.77 -11.83
CA SER A 501 -22.35 24.00 -11.40
C SER A 501 -21.79 24.77 -12.59
N TRP A 502 -21.74 26.09 -12.46
CA TRP A 502 -21.08 27.00 -13.37
C TRP A 502 -20.14 27.90 -12.58
N ARG A 503 -18.95 28.18 -13.13
CA ARG A 503 -18.00 29.16 -12.59
C ARG A 503 -17.23 29.85 -13.69
N ARG A 504 -16.81 31.09 -13.44
CA ARG A 504 -15.92 31.84 -14.34
C ARG A 504 -15.06 32.80 -13.52
N SER A 505 -13.76 32.84 -13.80
CA SER A 505 -12.86 33.81 -13.18
C SER A 505 -12.72 35.05 -14.06
N PHE A 506 -12.73 36.22 -13.41
CA PHE A 506 -12.49 37.54 -13.98
C PHE A 506 -11.28 38.13 -13.25
N ILE A 507 -10.32 38.62 -14.01
CA ILE A 507 -9.14 39.32 -13.48
C ILE A 507 -9.27 40.77 -13.91
N ASP A 508 -9.24 41.69 -12.96
CA ASP A 508 -9.30 43.12 -13.26
C ASP A 508 -7.90 43.73 -13.49
N ASP A 509 -7.85 45.01 -13.85
CA ASP A 509 -6.60 45.74 -14.11
C ASP A 509 -5.71 45.88 -12.86
N PHE A 510 -6.27 45.66 -11.67
CA PHE A 510 -5.53 45.67 -10.40
C PHE A 510 -5.01 44.28 -10.01
N GLY A 511 -5.29 43.24 -10.79
CA GLY A 511 -4.90 41.86 -10.52
C GLY A 511 -5.79 41.13 -9.52
N GLN A 512 -6.94 41.71 -9.15
CA GLN A 512 -7.93 41.06 -8.31
C GLN A 512 -8.66 39.97 -9.12
N VAL A 513 -8.88 38.82 -8.50
CA VAL A 513 -9.56 37.69 -9.13
C VAL A 513 -10.94 37.49 -8.51
N PHE A 514 -11.97 37.71 -9.30
CA PHE A 514 -13.38 37.47 -8.94
C PHE A 514 -13.87 36.23 -9.67
N THR A 515 -14.27 35.20 -8.93
CA THR A 515 -14.83 33.97 -9.49
C THR A 515 -16.26 33.77 -8.99
N PRO A 516 -17.26 34.40 -9.64
CA PRO A 516 -18.65 34.05 -9.39
C PRO A 516 -18.90 32.59 -9.78
N PHE A 517 -19.75 31.95 -9.00
CA PHE A 517 -20.20 30.60 -9.27
C PHE A 517 -21.66 30.42 -8.85
N THR A 518 -22.31 29.44 -9.45
CA THR A 518 -23.62 28.97 -9.03
C THR A 518 -23.67 27.46 -9.18
N TYR A 519 -24.44 26.81 -8.32
CA TYR A 519 -24.76 25.41 -8.51
C TYR A 519 -26.20 25.11 -8.14
N LEU A 520 -26.76 24.08 -8.75
CA LEU A 520 -28.02 23.47 -8.36
C LEU A 520 -27.74 22.02 -8.03
N ARG A 521 -27.94 21.66 -6.76
CA ARG A 521 -27.86 20.29 -6.29
C ARG A 521 -29.25 19.73 -5.98
N THR A 522 -29.50 18.51 -6.41
CA THR A 522 -30.73 17.77 -6.14
C THR A 522 -30.40 16.38 -5.66
N ASP A 523 -30.96 15.98 -4.52
CA ASP A 523 -30.80 14.65 -3.95
C ASP A 523 -32.16 13.98 -3.83
N ALA A 524 -32.22 12.69 -4.13
CA ALA A 524 -33.37 11.82 -3.96
C ALA A 524 -32.95 10.60 -3.14
N PHE A 525 -33.67 10.34 -2.05
CA PHE A 525 -33.38 9.26 -1.11
C PHE A 525 -34.55 8.28 -1.06
N PHE A 526 -34.24 7.00 -0.96
CA PHE A 526 -35.17 5.93 -0.66
C PHE A 526 -34.61 5.15 0.53
N VAL A 527 -35.21 5.36 1.70
CA VAL A 527 -34.78 4.75 2.96
C VAL A 527 -35.85 3.76 3.39
N ASN A 528 -35.49 2.50 3.60
CA ASN A 528 -36.38 1.45 4.10
C ASN A 528 -35.69 0.73 5.27
N PRO A 529 -35.82 1.26 6.50
CA PRO A 529 -35.12 0.74 7.64
C PRO A 529 -35.72 -0.60 8.11
N SER A 530 -34.86 -1.54 8.45
CA SER A 530 -35.27 -2.75 9.16
C SER A 530 -35.63 -2.39 10.61
N ARG A 531 -36.80 -2.84 11.07
CA ARG A 531 -37.32 -2.56 12.42
C ARG A 531 -37.50 -3.83 13.26
N SER A 532 -37.04 -4.97 12.74
CA SER A 532 -37.16 -6.28 13.39
C SER A 532 -35.87 -7.10 13.21
N GLY A 533 -35.70 -8.11 14.07
CA GLY A 533 -34.47 -8.90 14.15
C GLY A 533 -33.30 -8.13 14.76
N PHE A 534 -32.39 -8.84 15.42
CA PHE A 534 -31.20 -8.26 16.07
C PHE A 534 -31.59 -7.07 16.99
N GLN A 535 -30.80 -6.00 17.01
CA GLN A 535 -31.09 -4.76 17.73
C GLN A 535 -31.96 -3.75 16.94
N ASN A 536 -32.49 -4.12 15.77
CA ASN A 536 -33.24 -3.21 14.90
C ASN A 536 -34.57 -2.72 15.52
N ALA A 537 -35.11 -3.42 16.53
CA ALA A 537 -36.30 -2.97 17.24
C ALA A 537 -36.11 -1.58 17.88
N LEU A 538 -34.87 -1.21 18.22
CA LEU A 538 -34.50 0.11 18.75
C LEU A 538 -34.67 1.24 17.73
N VAL A 539 -34.68 0.93 16.43
CA VAL A 539 -34.91 1.93 15.37
C VAL A 539 -36.28 2.59 15.51
N ASN A 540 -37.29 1.87 16.03
CA ASN A 540 -38.62 2.45 16.29
C ASN A 540 -38.60 3.62 17.29
N ASN A 541 -37.57 3.69 18.13
CA ASN A 541 -37.39 4.78 19.09
C ASN A 541 -36.71 6.00 18.46
N ILE A 542 -36.21 5.89 17.22
CA ILE A 542 -35.65 7.01 16.46
C ILE A 542 -36.78 7.71 15.72
N THR A 543 -37.50 8.60 16.43
CA THR A 543 -38.70 9.31 15.95
C THR A 543 -38.49 10.23 14.74
N THR A 544 -37.28 10.31 14.21
CA THR A 544 -36.86 11.31 13.22
C THR A 544 -36.50 10.72 11.86
N VAL A 545 -36.28 9.41 11.72
CA VAL A 545 -35.87 8.83 10.43
C VAL A 545 -37.04 8.80 9.45
N ASP A 546 -36.86 9.45 8.31
CA ASP A 546 -37.82 9.39 7.20
C ASP A 546 -37.80 7.98 6.60
N ASP A 547 -38.98 7.41 6.35
CA ASP A 547 -39.17 6.09 5.70
C ASP A 547 -39.83 6.30 4.33
N GLY A 548 -39.35 5.58 3.32
CA GLY A 548 -39.73 5.72 1.93
C GLY A 548 -38.95 6.80 1.19
N PHE A 549 -39.62 7.47 0.25
CA PHE A 549 -39.00 8.44 -0.63
C PHE A 549 -38.92 9.84 -0.01
N SER A 550 -37.76 10.48 -0.12
CA SER A 550 -37.58 11.88 0.21
C SER A 550 -36.68 12.59 -0.80
N GLY A 551 -36.76 13.92 -0.85
CA GLY A 551 -35.94 14.73 -1.74
C GLY A 551 -35.42 15.98 -1.05
N ARG A 552 -34.27 16.47 -1.54
CA ARG A 552 -33.60 17.70 -1.12
C ARG A 552 -33.14 18.47 -2.35
N VAL A 553 -33.35 19.79 -2.37
CA VAL A 553 -32.94 20.68 -3.47
C VAL A 553 -32.21 21.88 -2.89
N MET A 554 -30.97 22.07 -3.31
CA MET A 554 -30.03 23.06 -2.76
C MET A 554 -29.42 23.88 -3.91
N PRO A 555 -30.10 24.95 -4.37
CA PRO A 555 -29.47 25.95 -5.21
C PRO A 555 -28.50 26.81 -4.40
N ALA A 556 -27.43 27.25 -5.02
CA ALA A 556 -26.49 28.18 -4.43
C ALA A 556 -25.93 29.17 -5.45
N ILE A 557 -25.59 30.34 -4.96
CA ILE A 557 -24.83 31.36 -5.67
C ILE A 557 -23.72 31.85 -4.75
N GLY A 558 -22.55 32.09 -5.31
CA GLY A 558 -21.42 32.57 -4.53
C GLY A 558 -20.40 33.32 -5.36
N LEU A 559 -19.45 33.89 -4.64
CA LEU A 559 -18.32 34.63 -5.19
C LEU A 559 -17.07 34.26 -4.41
N ASP A 560 -16.07 33.73 -5.11
CA ASP A 560 -14.70 33.64 -4.61
C ASP A 560 -13.93 34.88 -5.04
N TYR A 561 -13.27 35.53 -4.07
CA TYR A 561 -12.43 36.70 -4.27
C TYR A 561 -11.02 36.41 -3.77
N ARG A 562 -10.02 36.74 -4.59
CA ARG A 562 -8.61 36.57 -4.29
C ARG A 562 -7.84 37.80 -4.75
N TYR A 563 -6.87 38.27 -3.96
CA TYR A 563 -6.02 39.40 -4.36
C TYR A 563 -4.52 39.12 -4.12
N PRO A 564 -3.83 38.50 -5.08
CA PRO A 564 -2.42 38.16 -4.91
C PRO A 564 -1.50 39.39 -5.09
N PHE A 565 -0.86 39.83 -4.01
CA PHE A 565 0.25 40.77 -4.04
C PHE A 565 1.55 40.01 -4.22
N VAL A 566 2.18 40.16 -5.39
CA VAL A 566 3.43 39.48 -5.73
C VAL A 566 4.57 40.48 -5.75
N ALA A 567 5.66 40.17 -5.04
CA ALA A 567 6.88 40.96 -5.03
C ALA A 567 8.10 40.04 -5.17
N ASP A 568 8.98 40.36 -6.12
CA ASP A 568 10.26 39.69 -6.32
C ASP A 568 11.37 40.50 -5.61
N PHE A 569 12.03 39.87 -4.64
CA PHE A 569 13.12 40.45 -3.86
C PHE A 569 14.49 39.87 -4.27
N GLY A 570 14.63 39.37 -5.50
CA GLY A 570 15.86 38.83 -6.05
C GLY A 570 16.34 37.61 -5.29
N GLY A 571 17.43 37.74 -4.53
CA GLY A 571 17.99 36.64 -3.74
C GLY A 571 17.06 36.13 -2.63
N LEU A 572 16.13 36.97 -2.15
CA LEU A 572 15.12 36.58 -1.16
C LEU A 572 13.90 35.89 -1.78
N GLY A 573 13.83 35.81 -3.11
CA GLY A 573 12.78 35.09 -3.83
C GLY A 573 11.52 35.88 -4.12
N VAL A 574 10.52 35.17 -4.62
CA VAL A 574 9.20 35.70 -4.94
C VAL A 574 8.28 35.48 -3.74
N HIS A 575 7.80 36.58 -3.18
CA HIS A 575 6.85 36.59 -2.08
C HIS A 575 5.45 36.88 -2.62
N THR A 576 4.47 36.10 -2.20
CA THR A 576 3.06 36.29 -2.56
C THR A 576 2.22 36.36 -1.30
N LEU A 577 1.55 37.50 -1.07
CA LEU A 577 0.51 37.65 -0.04
C LEU A 577 -0.85 37.69 -0.73
N GLU A 578 -1.76 36.79 -0.39
CA GLU A 578 -3.06 36.67 -1.02
C GLU A 578 -4.16 36.63 0.05
N PRO A 579 -4.88 37.74 0.26
CA PRO A 579 -6.18 37.72 0.94
C PRO A 579 -7.20 36.96 0.10
N ILE A 580 -8.01 36.14 0.76
CA ILE A 580 -9.02 35.28 0.17
C ILE A 580 -10.34 35.50 0.92
N ALA A 581 -11.40 35.76 0.18
CA ALA A 581 -12.76 35.82 0.70
C ALA A 581 -13.69 35.00 -0.19
N GLN A 582 -14.60 34.27 0.41
CA GLN A 582 -15.63 33.52 -0.32
C GLN A 582 -16.96 33.77 0.37
N VAL A 583 -18.00 34.12 -0.39
CA VAL A 583 -19.37 34.20 0.13
C VAL A 583 -20.24 33.24 -0.66
N ILE A 584 -21.00 32.41 0.04
CA ILE A 584 -21.92 31.43 -0.55
C ILE A 584 -23.29 31.62 0.08
N ALA A 585 -24.30 31.84 -0.74
CA ALA A 585 -25.68 31.92 -0.32
C ALA A 585 -26.46 30.70 -0.84
N ARG A 586 -27.09 29.98 0.08
CA ARG A 586 -27.91 28.79 -0.17
C ARG A 586 -29.02 28.68 0.88
N PRO A 587 -30.11 27.96 0.59
CA PRO A 587 -31.14 27.65 1.59
C PRO A 587 -30.56 26.91 2.80
N SER A 588 -31.30 26.91 3.91
CA SER A 588 -30.94 26.06 5.06
C SER A 588 -31.09 24.59 4.69
N GLU A 589 -30.17 23.74 5.15
CA GLU A 589 -30.26 22.30 4.93
C GLU A 589 -31.56 21.75 5.54
N THR A 590 -32.34 21.06 4.73
CA THR A 590 -33.57 20.40 5.16
C THR A 590 -33.25 18.98 5.62
N ARG A 591 -34.04 18.45 6.58
CA ARG A 591 -33.98 17.03 7.00
C ARG A 591 -32.73 16.59 7.77
N ILE A 592 -31.99 17.52 8.40
CA ILE A 592 -30.87 17.17 9.29
C ILE A 592 -31.32 16.18 10.37
N GLY A 593 -30.64 15.04 10.46
CA GLY A 593 -30.94 13.96 11.41
C GLY A 593 -32.20 13.15 11.09
N ARG A 594 -32.81 13.36 9.91
CA ARG A 594 -33.91 12.52 9.41
C ARG A 594 -33.49 11.54 8.32
N LEU A 595 -32.34 11.76 7.72
CA LEU A 595 -31.74 10.87 6.75
C LEU A 595 -30.60 10.09 7.43
N PRO A 596 -30.37 8.83 7.05
CA PRO A 596 -29.15 8.12 7.41
C PRO A 596 -27.92 8.91 6.93
N ASN A 597 -26.81 8.78 7.65
CA ASN A 597 -25.52 9.29 7.22
C ASN A 597 -24.59 8.09 7.04
N GLU A 598 -24.25 7.77 5.80
CA GLU A 598 -23.52 6.57 5.41
C GLU A 598 -22.13 6.92 4.86
N ASP A 599 -22.00 8.01 4.10
CA ASP A 599 -20.73 8.46 3.51
C ASP A 599 -20.29 9.89 3.88
N ALA A 600 -21.06 10.58 4.73
CA ALA A 600 -20.79 11.94 5.19
C ALA A 600 -20.35 12.01 6.66
N GLN A 601 -19.68 10.97 7.18
CA GLN A 601 -19.25 10.88 8.58
C GLN A 601 -17.83 11.39 8.86
N SER A 602 -17.03 11.63 7.81
CA SER A 602 -15.69 12.18 7.96
C SER A 602 -15.75 13.70 7.86
N LEU A 603 -15.63 14.40 8.99
CA LEU A 603 -15.57 15.86 9.02
C LEU A 603 -14.37 16.32 9.83
N VAL A 604 -13.41 16.92 9.14
CA VAL A 604 -12.27 17.61 9.75
C VAL A 604 -12.23 19.03 9.20
N PHE A 605 -12.50 19.99 10.08
CA PHE A 605 -12.37 21.40 9.74
C PHE A 605 -10.93 21.86 9.98
N ASP A 606 -10.24 22.19 8.90
CA ASP A 606 -8.84 22.63 8.87
C ASP A 606 -8.57 23.59 7.71
N ASP A 607 -7.29 23.88 7.44
CA ASP A 607 -6.87 24.77 6.36
C ASP A 607 -7.31 24.29 4.97
N THR A 608 -7.46 22.98 4.78
CA THR A 608 -7.80 22.38 3.48
C THR A 608 -9.28 22.47 3.14
N SER A 609 -10.16 22.41 4.15
CA SER A 609 -11.61 22.50 3.97
C SER A 609 -12.19 23.92 4.11
N LEU A 610 -11.39 24.91 4.52
CA LEU A 610 -11.84 26.29 4.78
C LEU A 610 -12.66 26.91 3.63
N PHE A 611 -12.19 26.77 2.39
CA PHE A 611 -12.79 27.37 1.19
C PHE A 611 -13.56 26.38 0.31
N GLU A 612 -13.84 25.17 0.80
CA GLU A 612 -14.73 24.23 0.11
C GLU A 612 -16.18 24.74 0.12
N TRP A 613 -16.89 24.52 -0.98
CA TRP A 613 -18.32 24.89 -1.11
C TRP A 613 -19.21 24.12 -0.14
N ASP A 614 -18.84 22.86 0.14
CA ASP A 614 -19.47 22.00 1.13
C ASP A 614 -18.36 21.30 1.91
N LYS A 615 -18.37 21.44 3.24
CA LYS A 615 -17.33 20.90 4.12
C LYS A 615 -17.64 19.49 4.62
N PHE A 616 -18.85 18.98 4.38
CA PHE A 616 -19.14 17.58 4.67
C PHE A 616 -18.49 16.68 3.62
N SER A 617 -17.95 15.53 4.05
CA SER A 617 -17.59 14.47 3.11
C SER A 617 -18.83 13.86 2.45
N GLY A 618 -18.66 13.16 1.33
CA GLY A 618 -19.75 12.38 0.72
C GLY A 618 -20.94 13.24 0.27
N TYR A 619 -22.14 12.68 0.36
CA TYR A 619 -23.35 13.35 -0.15
C TYR A 619 -24.56 13.30 0.79
N ASP A 620 -24.54 12.53 1.89
CA ASP A 620 -25.71 12.45 2.79
C ASP A 620 -25.97 13.75 3.55
N ARG A 621 -24.90 14.44 3.97
CA ARG A 621 -24.97 15.77 4.57
C ARG A 621 -24.56 16.84 3.58
N VAL A 622 -25.19 18.01 3.67
CA VAL A 622 -24.81 19.18 2.87
C VAL A 622 -24.83 20.44 3.71
N GLU A 623 -23.85 21.30 3.51
CA GLU A 623 -23.82 22.57 4.21
C GLU A 623 -24.93 23.51 3.69
N GLY A 624 -25.58 24.23 4.60
CA GLY A 624 -26.71 25.13 4.32
C GLY A 624 -26.56 26.55 4.89
N GLY A 625 -27.46 27.43 4.48
CA GLY A 625 -27.48 28.85 4.86
C GLY A 625 -26.38 29.69 4.20
N VAL A 626 -26.34 30.99 4.52
CA VAL A 626 -25.37 31.94 3.95
C VAL A 626 -24.10 31.96 4.78
N ARG A 627 -22.95 31.79 4.14
CA ARG A 627 -21.63 31.77 4.79
C ARG A 627 -20.62 32.67 4.10
N ALA A 628 -19.75 33.25 4.89
CA ALA A 628 -18.52 33.89 4.43
C ALA A 628 -17.31 33.16 5.00
N ASN A 629 -16.40 32.72 4.13
CA ASN A 629 -15.12 32.15 4.49
C ASN A 629 -14.05 33.20 4.22
N LEU A 630 -13.26 33.54 5.22
CA LEU A 630 -12.26 34.61 5.16
C LEU A 630 -10.91 34.04 5.56
N GLY A 631 -9.87 34.38 4.82
CA GLY A 631 -8.52 34.02 5.20
C GLY A 631 -7.48 34.78 4.40
N ALA A 632 -6.24 34.53 4.72
CA ALA A 632 -5.11 35.00 3.93
C ALA A 632 -4.07 33.90 3.86
N GLN A 633 -3.34 33.87 2.76
CA GLN A 633 -2.13 33.07 2.65
C GLN A 633 -0.93 33.92 2.26
N TYR A 634 0.22 33.53 2.78
CA TYR A 634 1.51 34.08 2.42
C TYR A 634 2.40 32.93 1.95
N SER A 635 3.10 33.11 0.83
CA SER A 635 4.07 32.15 0.34
C SER A 635 5.34 32.83 -0.13
N VAL A 636 6.47 32.13 0.02
CA VAL A 636 7.76 32.55 -0.50
C VAL A 636 8.44 31.39 -1.19
N VAL A 637 9.01 31.64 -2.36
CA VAL A 637 9.84 30.70 -3.12
C VAL A 637 11.14 31.39 -3.51
N THR A 638 12.28 30.90 -3.03
CA THR A 638 13.60 31.44 -3.37
C THR A 638 14.24 30.68 -4.54
N PRO A 639 15.19 31.30 -5.26
CA PRO A 639 16.00 30.58 -6.26
C PRO A 639 16.82 29.42 -5.67
N SER A 640 17.13 29.46 -4.36
CA SER A 640 17.83 28.37 -3.66
C SER A 640 16.94 27.16 -3.34
N GLY A 641 15.65 27.18 -3.68
CA GLY A 641 14.70 26.11 -3.41
C GLY A 641 14.10 26.15 -2.01
N TRP A 642 14.27 27.27 -1.28
CA TRP A 642 13.60 27.53 -0.02
C TRP A 642 12.13 27.85 -0.29
N TYR A 643 11.23 27.17 0.41
CA TYR A 643 9.79 27.37 0.30
C TYR A 643 9.18 27.53 1.69
N ALA A 644 8.31 28.53 1.86
CA ALA A 644 7.44 28.59 3.03
C ALA A 644 6.04 29.02 2.64
N ASN A 645 5.05 28.52 3.37
CA ASN A 645 3.65 28.91 3.22
C ASN A 645 2.99 29.05 4.59
N LEU A 646 2.25 30.13 4.78
CA LEU A 646 1.41 30.38 5.92
C LEU A 646 -0.02 30.59 5.41
N MET A 647 -1.01 29.98 6.06
CA MET A 647 -2.43 30.22 5.83
C MET A 647 -3.12 30.39 7.18
N PHE A 648 -4.07 31.32 7.27
CA PHE A 648 -4.93 31.48 8.42
C PHE A 648 -6.30 31.98 8.00
N GLY A 649 -7.37 31.49 8.63
CA GLY A 649 -8.72 31.93 8.32
C GLY A 649 -9.83 31.32 9.18
N GLU A 650 -11.05 31.71 8.90
CA GLU A 650 -12.27 31.29 9.58
C GLU A 650 -13.48 31.24 8.62
N SER A 651 -14.52 30.53 9.03
CA SER A 651 -15.83 30.46 8.38
C SER A 651 -16.90 31.09 9.27
N ILE A 652 -17.74 31.96 8.70
CA ILE A 652 -18.77 32.71 9.43
C ILE A 652 -20.14 32.43 8.82
N GLN A 653 -21.06 31.89 9.63
CA GLN A 653 -22.48 31.80 9.30
C GLN A 653 -23.13 33.19 9.41
N ILE A 654 -23.55 33.71 8.26
CA ILE A 654 -24.20 35.03 8.15
C ILE A 654 -25.68 34.90 8.43
N ALA A 655 -26.36 33.95 7.77
CA ALA A 655 -27.81 33.78 7.85
C ALA A 655 -28.24 32.31 7.62
N GLY A 656 -29.47 31.96 7.99
CA GLY A 656 -29.99 30.59 7.89
C GLY A 656 -29.61 29.70 9.07
N VAL A 657 -30.04 28.44 9.01
CA VAL A 657 -29.72 27.43 10.03
C VAL A 657 -28.31 26.91 9.78
N ASN A 658 -27.46 26.91 10.81
CA ASN A 658 -26.14 26.31 10.75
C ASN A 658 -26.25 24.77 10.75
N SER A 659 -25.88 24.14 9.64
CA SER A 659 -25.90 22.67 9.47
C SER A 659 -25.04 21.91 10.49
N PHE A 660 -23.92 22.48 10.95
CA PHE A 660 -23.02 21.82 11.89
C PHE A 660 -23.52 21.89 13.34
N ARG A 661 -24.44 22.82 13.66
CA ARG A 661 -25.02 22.94 15.00
C ARG A 661 -25.98 21.81 15.34
N ARG A 662 -26.50 21.09 14.35
CA ARG A 662 -27.45 19.99 14.53
C ARG A 662 -26.77 18.68 14.14
N GLY A 663 -26.49 17.83 15.12
CA GLY A 663 -26.01 16.47 14.88
C GLY A 663 -27.07 15.61 14.19
N ASP A 664 -26.65 14.83 13.20
CA ASP A 664 -27.46 13.75 12.63
C ASP A 664 -27.42 12.50 13.53
N LEU A 665 -27.75 11.32 12.98
CA LEU A 665 -27.73 10.09 13.75
C LEU A 665 -26.32 9.68 14.21
N ALA A 666 -25.28 10.11 13.50
CA ALA A 666 -23.87 9.90 13.84
C ALA A 666 -23.25 11.14 14.54
N ASN A 667 -24.08 12.13 14.90
CA ASN A 667 -23.68 13.42 15.48
C ASN A 667 -22.68 14.23 14.64
N VAL A 668 -22.63 14.00 13.32
CA VAL A 668 -21.65 14.66 12.46
C VAL A 668 -21.93 16.15 12.35
N GLY A 669 -20.89 16.96 12.55
CA GLY A 669 -20.96 18.42 12.65
C GLY A 669 -20.77 18.95 14.08
N LEU A 670 -21.11 18.15 15.10
CA LEU A 670 -20.86 18.53 16.49
C LEU A 670 -19.37 18.39 16.82
N ASP A 671 -18.87 19.24 17.73
CA ASP A 671 -17.45 19.35 18.11
C ASP A 671 -16.47 19.54 16.92
N SER A 672 -16.98 20.04 15.79
CA SER A 672 -16.21 20.20 14.55
C SER A 672 -15.47 21.54 14.48
N GLY A 673 -15.83 22.50 15.34
CA GLY A 673 -15.39 23.89 15.25
C GLY A 673 -16.22 24.71 14.27
N LEU A 674 -17.28 24.15 13.67
CA LEU A 674 -18.17 24.85 12.72
C LEU A 674 -19.58 25.07 13.28
N GLU A 675 -19.90 24.53 14.45
CA GLU A 675 -21.23 24.55 15.08
C GLU A 675 -21.66 25.95 15.58
N ASN A 676 -20.68 26.82 15.84
CA ASN A 676 -20.90 28.19 16.25
C ASN A 676 -21.14 29.12 15.06
N ARG A 677 -21.60 30.36 15.32
CA ARG A 677 -21.83 31.34 14.25
C ARG A 677 -20.53 31.72 13.54
N ARG A 678 -19.46 31.96 14.30
CA ARG A 678 -18.09 31.99 13.80
C ARG A 678 -17.49 30.63 14.10
N SER A 679 -16.81 30.05 13.12
CA SER A 679 -16.05 28.83 13.33
C SER A 679 -14.83 29.11 14.20
N ASP A 680 -14.22 28.05 14.71
CA ASP A 680 -12.83 28.06 15.12
C ASP A 680 -11.95 28.68 14.02
N PHE A 681 -10.82 29.27 14.41
CA PHE A 681 -9.80 29.67 13.44
C PHE A 681 -8.97 28.46 13.03
N VAL A 682 -8.66 28.35 11.74
CA VAL A 682 -7.77 27.31 11.21
C VAL A 682 -6.52 27.96 10.63
N GLY A 683 -5.39 27.27 10.75
CA GLY A 683 -4.14 27.75 10.18
C GLY A 683 -3.16 26.64 9.84
N ARG A 684 -2.30 26.94 8.86
CA ARG A 684 -1.19 26.08 8.41
C ARG A 684 0.07 26.91 8.32
N PHE A 685 1.18 26.37 8.81
CA PHE A 685 2.52 26.83 8.51
C PHE A 685 3.34 25.67 7.93
N GLN A 686 3.91 25.88 6.75
CA GLN A 686 4.76 24.92 6.06
C GLN A 686 6.10 25.59 5.73
N LEU A 687 7.19 24.86 5.94
CA LEU A 687 8.54 25.32 5.65
C LEU A 687 9.35 24.16 5.08
N SER A 688 9.89 24.35 3.89
CA SER A 688 10.82 23.44 3.23
C SER A 688 12.08 24.23 2.86
N PRO A 689 13.08 24.29 3.75
CA PRO A 689 14.32 25.02 3.50
C PRO A 689 15.09 24.50 2.28
N ASN A 690 14.90 23.23 1.94
CA ASN A 690 15.47 22.54 0.79
C ASN A 690 14.68 21.23 0.55
N GLN A 691 15.13 20.42 -0.41
CA GLN A 691 14.50 19.12 -0.74
C GLN A 691 14.63 18.06 0.37
N ASN A 692 15.52 18.27 1.35
CA ASN A 692 15.86 17.30 2.37
C ASN A 692 15.12 17.52 3.70
N ILE A 693 14.64 18.74 3.96
CA ILE A 693 13.98 19.11 5.21
C ILE A 693 12.60 19.69 4.89
N SER A 694 11.57 19.12 5.51
CA SER A 694 10.20 19.63 5.44
C SER A 694 9.62 19.68 6.84
N PHE A 695 9.04 20.83 7.18
CA PHE A 695 8.30 21.10 8.40
C PHE A 695 6.88 21.52 8.04
N ILE A 696 5.90 20.99 8.76
CA ILE A 696 4.50 21.40 8.64
C ILE A 696 3.88 21.46 10.02
N SER A 697 3.11 22.51 10.27
CA SER A 697 2.28 22.65 11.45
C SER A 697 0.88 23.10 11.04
N ARG A 698 -0.14 22.50 11.64
CA ARG A 698 -1.55 22.84 11.45
C ARG A 698 -2.22 23.02 12.80
N ALA A 699 -3.10 24.00 12.91
CA ALA A 699 -3.76 24.32 14.16
C ALA A 699 -5.20 24.74 13.95
N ARG A 700 -6.04 24.41 14.95
CA ARG A 700 -7.42 24.91 15.09
C ARG A 700 -7.58 25.56 16.46
N PHE A 701 -8.07 26.80 16.51
CA PHE A 701 -8.18 27.60 17.72
C PHE A 701 -9.65 27.98 17.99
N ASP A 702 -10.13 27.86 19.23
CA ASP A 702 -11.49 28.29 19.62
C ASP A 702 -11.68 29.78 19.30
N GLN A 703 -12.82 30.11 18.70
CA GLN A 703 -13.12 31.46 18.26
C GLN A 703 -13.27 32.51 19.39
N ARG A 704 -13.44 32.09 20.64
CA ARG A 704 -13.72 32.97 21.79
C ARG A 704 -12.46 33.37 22.53
N ASP A 705 -11.58 32.41 22.79
CA ASP A 705 -10.41 32.58 23.65
C ASP A 705 -9.08 32.16 23.00
N PHE A 706 -9.09 31.72 21.73
CA PHE A 706 -7.92 31.22 21.01
C PHE A 706 -7.28 29.97 21.67
N ALA A 707 -8.00 29.26 22.54
CA ALA A 707 -7.53 27.97 23.04
C ALA A 707 -7.31 26.98 21.88
N VAL A 708 -6.27 26.17 21.98
CA VAL A 708 -5.93 25.19 20.93
C VAL A 708 -6.90 24.01 21.03
N ASN A 709 -7.73 23.81 20.02
CA ASN A 709 -8.64 22.67 19.89
C ASN A 709 -8.00 21.51 19.11
N ARG A 710 -7.07 21.82 18.20
CA ARG A 710 -6.28 20.84 17.43
C ARG A 710 -4.91 21.42 17.13
N PHE A 711 -3.87 20.61 17.26
CA PHE A 711 -2.52 20.98 16.85
C PHE A 711 -1.77 19.77 16.33
N GLU A 712 -1.27 19.87 15.11
CA GLU A 712 -0.42 18.88 14.49
C GLU A 712 0.88 19.55 14.07
N THR A 713 2.01 18.91 14.32
CA THR A 713 3.28 19.37 13.79
C THR A 713 4.15 18.19 13.39
N GLY A 714 4.81 18.31 12.25
CA GLY A 714 5.61 17.26 11.64
C GLY A 714 6.89 17.82 11.08
N VAL A 715 8.00 17.12 11.29
CA VAL A 715 9.27 17.35 10.62
C VAL A 715 9.75 16.07 9.98
N THR A 716 10.24 16.16 8.75
CA THR A 716 11.02 15.12 8.08
C THR A 716 12.33 15.74 7.63
N ALA A 717 13.45 15.16 8.01
CA ALA A 717 14.77 15.71 7.73
C ALA A 717 15.74 14.61 7.30
N ARG A 718 16.46 14.84 6.20
CA ARG A 718 17.62 14.05 5.77
C ARG A 718 18.85 14.93 5.85
N PHE A 719 19.78 14.61 6.75
CA PHE A 719 20.98 15.43 6.96
C PHE A 719 22.17 14.99 6.10
N SER A 720 22.00 13.94 5.28
CA SER A 720 23.03 13.45 4.35
C SER A 720 23.40 14.53 3.31
N PRO A 721 24.69 14.77 3.03
CA PRO A 721 25.87 14.01 3.49
C PRO A 721 26.50 14.49 4.81
N PHE A 722 26.06 15.61 5.40
CA PHE A 722 26.70 16.22 6.58
C PHE A 722 26.60 15.39 7.86
N LEU A 723 25.45 14.77 8.06
CA LEU A 723 25.20 13.81 9.13
C LEU A 723 24.43 12.64 8.49
N PRO A 724 24.87 11.39 8.62
CA PRO A 724 24.20 10.23 8.04
C PRO A 724 22.94 9.85 8.84
N LEU A 725 22.07 10.82 9.07
CA LEU A 725 20.84 10.72 9.84
C LEU A 725 19.65 11.11 8.96
N GLU A 726 18.67 10.23 8.92
CA GLU A 726 17.34 10.49 8.40
C GLU A 726 16.38 10.41 9.60
N THR A 727 15.49 11.39 9.77
CA THR A 727 14.58 11.41 10.92
C THR A 727 13.23 11.99 10.53
N SER A 728 12.20 11.51 11.23
CA SER A 728 10.89 12.14 11.23
C SER A 728 10.34 12.22 12.65
N LEU A 729 9.59 13.29 12.93
CA LEU A 729 8.95 13.51 14.22
C LEU A 729 7.60 14.16 13.96
N PHE A 730 6.54 13.55 14.48
CA PHE A 730 5.17 14.02 14.38
C PHE A 730 4.55 14.11 15.77
N TYR A 731 4.02 15.26 16.14
CA TYR A 731 3.21 15.48 17.32
C TYR A 731 1.78 15.76 16.89
N SER A 732 0.81 15.21 17.62
CA SER A 732 -0.60 15.48 17.40
C SER A 732 -1.33 15.65 18.73
N PHE A 733 -2.15 16.69 18.78
CA PHE A 733 -3.04 17.03 19.87
C PHE A 733 -4.44 17.29 19.31
N TYR A 734 -5.43 16.67 19.94
CA TYR A 734 -6.85 16.84 19.64
C TYR A 734 -7.60 17.00 20.96
N GLU A 735 -8.36 18.07 21.10
CA GLU A 735 -9.23 18.27 22.27
C GLU A 735 -10.32 17.19 22.34
N ALA A 736 -10.94 17.01 23.52
CA ALA A 736 -12.05 16.07 23.68
C ALA A 736 -13.21 16.42 22.74
N GLN A 737 -13.84 15.39 22.15
CA GLN A 737 -15.03 15.52 21.30
C GLN A 737 -16.12 14.54 21.80
N PRO A 738 -16.74 14.79 22.96
CA PRO A 738 -17.67 13.85 23.58
C PRO A 738 -18.89 13.53 22.71
N ALA A 739 -19.36 14.46 21.88
CA ALA A 739 -20.51 14.24 21.00
C ALA A 739 -20.22 13.20 19.90
N LEU A 740 -18.93 12.97 19.60
CA LEU A 740 -18.44 11.98 18.64
C LEU A 740 -17.89 10.71 19.33
N GLY A 741 -18.01 10.61 20.66
CA GLY A 741 -17.53 9.47 21.44
C GLY A 741 -16.06 9.54 21.88
N PHE A 742 -15.40 10.70 21.73
CA PHE A 742 -14.05 10.93 22.24
C PHE A 742 -14.12 11.72 23.55
N ALA A 743 -14.29 11.01 24.68
CA ALA A 743 -14.50 11.64 26.00
C ALA A 743 -13.28 12.41 26.52
N HIS A 744 -12.07 12.06 26.07
CA HIS A 744 -10.81 12.68 26.48
C HIS A 744 -10.12 13.33 25.29
N ARG A 745 -9.25 14.29 25.60
CA ARG A 745 -8.23 14.75 24.65
C ARG A 745 -7.37 13.57 24.20
N ARG A 746 -6.84 13.66 22.98
CA ARG A 746 -5.92 12.67 22.40
C ARG A 746 -4.61 13.37 22.07
N GLU A 747 -3.52 12.84 22.58
CA GLU A 747 -2.22 13.49 22.46
C GLU A 747 -1.11 12.45 22.33
N GLY A 748 -0.19 12.65 21.39
CA GLY A 748 0.90 11.72 21.18
C GLY A 748 2.01 12.22 20.27
N VAL A 749 3.11 11.50 20.30
CA VAL A 749 4.30 11.71 19.46
C VAL A 749 4.69 10.43 18.77
N THR A 750 4.93 10.52 17.47
CA THR A 750 5.62 9.50 16.68
C THR A 750 6.98 10.03 16.27
N ALA A 751 8.04 9.34 16.65
CA ALA A 751 9.40 9.66 16.23
C ALA A 751 10.00 8.47 15.48
N SER A 752 10.78 8.74 14.44
CA SER A 752 11.63 7.74 13.79
C SER A 752 12.97 8.32 13.38
N ALA A 753 13.99 7.48 13.38
CA ALA A 753 15.34 7.82 12.97
C ALA A 753 16.02 6.62 12.31
N THR A 754 16.82 6.88 11.28
CA THR A 754 17.78 5.95 10.71
C THR A 754 19.14 6.62 10.69
N TYR A 755 20.09 6.02 11.40
CA TYR A 755 21.46 6.49 11.50
C TYR A 755 22.40 5.50 10.81
N ARG A 756 23.11 5.94 9.77
CA ARG A 756 24.12 5.11 9.10
C ARG A 756 25.46 5.31 9.81
N ILE A 757 25.85 4.34 10.62
CA ILE A 757 27.09 4.35 11.42
C ILE A 757 28.31 4.38 10.48
N THR A 758 28.24 3.59 9.41
CA THR A 758 29.21 3.54 8.31
C THR A 758 28.42 3.49 7.00
N PRO A 759 29.06 3.52 5.81
CA PRO A 759 28.34 3.35 4.54
C PRO A 759 27.48 2.07 4.50
N ASN A 760 27.87 1.03 5.24
CA ASN A 760 27.20 -0.27 5.20
C ASN A 760 26.40 -0.59 6.47
N TRP A 761 26.76 -0.03 7.63
CA TRP A 761 26.05 -0.29 8.89
C TRP A 761 25.02 0.79 9.18
N PHE A 762 23.80 0.39 9.53
CA PHE A 762 22.74 1.30 9.94
C PHE A 762 22.01 0.82 11.20
N VAL A 763 21.47 1.77 11.94
CA VAL A 763 20.55 1.55 13.04
C VAL A 763 19.28 2.35 12.76
N THR A 764 18.14 1.74 13.03
CA THR A 764 16.83 2.33 12.86
C THR A 764 16.05 2.23 14.16
N GLY A 765 15.26 3.24 14.45
CA GLY A 765 14.39 3.27 15.60
C GLY A 765 13.13 4.06 15.32
N SER A 766 12.00 3.62 15.85
CA SER A 766 10.77 4.40 15.89
C SER A 766 10.02 4.18 17.19
N ALA A 767 9.42 5.23 17.73
CA ALA A 767 8.61 5.15 18.93
C ALA A 767 7.30 5.92 18.72
N LEU A 768 6.21 5.36 19.23
CA LEU A 768 4.90 6.00 19.32
C LEU A 768 4.56 6.13 20.81
N VAL A 769 4.48 7.36 21.30
CA VAL A 769 4.17 7.70 22.69
C VAL A 769 2.80 8.37 22.76
N ASP A 770 1.95 7.88 23.65
CA ASP A 770 0.62 8.39 23.97
C ASP A 770 0.67 9.11 25.33
N PHE A 771 0.20 10.35 25.38
CA PHE A 771 0.19 11.17 26.61
C PHE A 771 -1.16 11.18 27.33
N THR A 772 -2.14 10.47 26.79
CA THR A 772 -3.55 10.52 27.22
C THR A 772 -4.06 9.21 27.80
N ARG A 773 -3.32 8.11 27.60
CA ARG A 773 -3.65 6.77 28.09
C ARG A 773 -4.04 6.69 29.57
N TYR A 774 -3.44 7.52 30.43
CA TYR A 774 -3.72 7.51 31.86
C TYR A 774 -5.16 7.93 32.21
N LEU A 775 -5.79 8.73 31.36
CA LEU A 775 -7.19 9.17 31.52
C LEU A 775 -8.14 7.97 31.33
N ASP A 776 -7.94 7.19 30.28
CA ASP A 776 -8.74 5.98 30.02
C ASP A 776 -8.57 4.93 31.13
N THR A 777 -7.34 4.74 31.63
CA THR A 777 -7.08 3.79 32.74
C THR A 777 -7.76 4.22 34.03
N ARG A 778 -7.74 5.53 34.34
CA ARG A 778 -8.44 6.10 35.50
C ARG A 778 -9.94 5.85 35.41
N ASP A 779 -10.54 6.14 34.26
CA ASP A 779 -11.99 6.03 34.08
C ASP A 779 -12.42 4.57 34.07
N THR A 780 -11.68 3.69 33.37
CA THR A 780 -11.91 2.24 33.42
C THR A 780 -11.86 1.70 34.85
N PHE A 781 -10.88 2.15 35.65
CA PHE A 781 -10.81 1.77 37.06
C PHE A 781 -12.02 2.28 37.85
N ALA A 782 -12.41 3.55 37.67
CA ALA A 782 -13.56 4.13 38.35
C ALA A 782 -14.87 3.38 38.03
N ASP A 783 -15.07 3.01 36.76
CA ASP A 783 -16.22 2.24 36.31
C ASP A 783 -16.23 0.84 36.93
N LEU A 784 -15.11 0.12 36.86
CA LEU A 784 -14.96 -1.21 37.46
C LEU A 784 -15.15 -1.16 38.98
N TYR A 785 -14.62 -0.13 39.66
CA TYR A 785 -14.74 0.03 41.10
C TYR A 785 -16.19 0.33 41.51
N THR A 786 -16.88 1.19 40.75
CA THR A 786 -18.31 1.46 40.96
C THR A 786 -19.17 0.22 40.74
N ALA A 787 -18.87 -0.56 39.70
CA ALA A 787 -19.53 -1.84 39.44
C ALA A 787 -19.29 -2.85 40.58
N TYR A 788 -18.05 -2.94 41.09
CA TYR A 788 -17.71 -3.77 42.25
C TYR A 788 -18.45 -3.33 43.52
N LEU A 789 -18.54 -2.03 43.81
CA LEU A 789 -19.30 -1.53 44.96
C LEU A 789 -20.80 -1.86 44.87
N THR A 790 -21.34 -1.88 43.64
CA THR A 790 -22.76 -2.22 43.39
C THR A 790 -23.01 -3.72 43.51
N ASN A 791 -22.05 -4.55 43.09
CA ASN A 791 -22.11 -6.01 43.17
C ASN A 791 -20.71 -6.60 43.44
N PRO A 792 -20.31 -6.79 44.71
CA PRO A 792 -18.93 -7.12 45.10
C PRO A 792 -18.62 -8.60 44.89
N VAL A 793 -18.61 -9.03 43.63
CA VAL A 793 -18.24 -10.37 43.20
C VAL A 793 -16.84 -10.32 42.60
N GLY A 794 -15.92 -11.16 43.11
CA GLY A 794 -14.54 -11.25 42.63
C GLY A 794 -13.56 -10.35 43.39
N LEU A 795 -12.37 -10.15 42.81
CA LEU A 795 -11.33 -9.29 43.38
C LEU A 795 -11.70 -7.82 43.15
N ALA A 796 -11.49 -7.00 44.17
CA ALA A 796 -11.61 -5.55 44.04
C ALA A 796 -10.66 -5.06 42.93
N PRO A 797 -11.11 -4.18 42.04
CA PRO A 797 -10.23 -3.55 41.05
C PRO A 797 -9.06 -2.88 41.76
N VAL A 798 -7.87 -2.98 41.19
CA VAL A 798 -6.67 -2.30 41.70
C VAL A 798 -6.29 -1.22 40.71
N TYR A 799 -6.21 0.03 41.19
CA TYR A 799 -5.73 1.12 40.36
C TYR A 799 -4.21 1.04 40.27
N SER A 800 -3.70 0.68 39.09
CA SER A 800 -2.31 0.92 38.76
C SER A 800 -2.22 2.28 38.08
N SER A 801 -1.59 3.27 38.71
CA SER A 801 -1.40 4.59 38.09
C SER A 801 -0.41 4.44 36.94
N PRO A 802 -0.84 4.50 35.66
CA PRO A 802 0.13 4.55 34.58
C PRO A 802 0.84 5.92 34.64
N GLY A 803 2.08 5.98 34.17
CA GLY A 803 2.75 7.26 33.98
C GLY A 803 1.98 8.16 33.00
N LEU A 804 2.29 9.46 33.00
CA LEU A 804 1.71 10.43 32.05
C LEU A 804 2.08 10.13 30.58
N THR A 805 3.09 9.28 30.37
CA THR A 805 3.57 8.87 29.05
C THR A 805 3.40 7.37 28.91
N TYR A 806 2.87 6.91 27.79
CA TYR A 806 2.66 5.51 27.49
C TYR A 806 3.27 5.15 26.12
N LEU A 807 4.23 4.22 26.09
CA LEU A 807 4.87 3.76 24.84
C LEU A 807 3.96 2.78 24.11
N SER A 808 3.13 3.29 23.20
CA SER A 808 2.16 2.52 22.42
C SER A 808 2.79 1.62 21.35
N GLY A 809 3.91 2.05 20.77
CA GLY A 809 4.61 1.27 19.74
C GLY A 809 6.11 1.56 19.78
N LEU A 810 6.91 0.55 19.47
CA LEU A 810 8.37 0.67 19.39
C LEU A 810 8.88 -0.23 18.28
N SER A 811 9.73 0.30 17.42
CA SER A 811 10.58 -0.51 16.54
C SER A 811 12.02 -0.13 16.81
N LEU A 812 12.88 -1.10 17.04
CA LEU A 812 14.32 -0.91 17.14
C LEU A 812 14.96 -1.94 16.24
N GLY A 813 15.80 -1.50 15.33
CA GLY A 813 16.49 -2.41 14.44
C GLY A 813 17.83 -1.87 14.02
N GLY A 814 18.56 -2.72 13.33
CA GLY A 814 19.84 -2.37 12.76
C GLY A 814 20.27 -3.44 11.79
N GLY A 815 21.19 -3.08 10.94
CA GLY A 815 21.64 -3.97 9.90
C GLY A 815 22.93 -3.54 9.26
N TYR A 816 23.40 -4.44 8.43
CA TYR A 816 24.49 -4.28 7.51
C TYR A 816 23.95 -4.42 6.10
N GLN A 817 24.29 -3.51 5.20
CA GLN A 817 23.93 -3.55 3.80
C GLN A 817 25.11 -3.09 2.95
N ASP A 818 25.58 -3.93 2.05
CA ASP A 818 26.60 -3.58 1.06
C ASP A 818 26.13 -3.94 -0.35
N GLU A 819 27.06 -4.03 -1.30
CA GLU A 819 26.75 -4.35 -2.68
C GLU A 819 26.26 -5.80 -2.90
N CYS A 820 26.51 -6.72 -1.97
CA CYS A 820 26.25 -8.16 -2.14
C CYS A 820 25.45 -8.82 -1.01
N THR A 821 25.22 -8.14 0.11
CA THR A 821 24.61 -8.69 1.33
C THR A 821 23.78 -7.64 2.07
N THR A 822 22.60 -8.06 2.53
CA THR A 822 21.80 -7.33 3.51
C THR A 822 21.53 -8.23 4.71
N VAL A 823 21.89 -7.79 5.90
CA VAL A 823 21.51 -8.42 7.18
C VAL A 823 20.78 -7.37 8.00
N SER A 824 19.59 -7.66 8.51
CA SER A 824 18.93 -6.77 9.46
C SER A 824 18.20 -7.54 10.54
N LEU A 825 18.26 -7.01 11.75
CA LEU A 825 17.52 -7.50 12.91
C LEU A 825 16.61 -6.37 13.39
N ASN A 826 15.32 -6.63 13.49
CA ASN A 826 14.32 -5.66 13.91
C ASN A 826 13.49 -6.26 15.06
N TYR A 827 13.45 -5.56 16.18
CA TYR A 827 12.53 -5.80 17.28
C TYR A 827 11.36 -4.82 17.16
N ILE A 828 10.14 -5.35 17.10
CA ILE A 828 8.91 -4.58 16.91
C ILE A 828 7.96 -4.90 18.05
N VAL A 829 7.42 -3.84 18.62
CA VAL A 829 6.36 -3.83 19.61
C VAL A 829 5.18 -3.11 18.99
N SER A 830 4.07 -3.83 18.85
CA SER A 830 2.83 -3.28 18.31
C SER A 830 1.65 -3.61 19.21
N PRO A 831 0.66 -2.71 19.36
CA PRO A 831 -0.59 -3.02 20.03
C PRO A 831 -1.47 -3.91 19.13
N ILE A 832 -2.13 -4.91 19.71
CA ILE A 832 -3.11 -5.81 19.08
C ILE A 832 -4.42 -5.65 19.84
N ALA A 833 -5.47 -5.23 19.16
CA ALA A 833 -6.80 -5.17 19.78
C ALA A 833 -7.35 -6.60 20.00
N THR A 834 -7.78 -6.94 21.23
CA THR A 834 -8.52 -8.19 21.54
C THR A 834 -9.97 -7.90 21.91
N ALA A 835 -10.82 -8.93 21.85
CA ALA A 835 -12.27 -8.88 22.02
C ALA A 835 -12.79 -8.12 23.27
N ILE A 836 -12.00 -8.08 24.35
CA ILE A 836 -12.42 -7.54 25.66
C ILE A 836 -12.10 -6.04 25.86
N GLY A 837 -11.73 -5.31 24.80
CA GLY A 837 -11.29 -3.91 24.92
C GLY A 837 -9.87 -3.75 25.50
N VAL A 838 -9.21 -4.86 25.82
CA VAL A 838 -7.81 -4.94 26.26
C VAL A 838 -6.94 -5.13 25.01
N ARG A 839 -5.87 -4.35 24.86
CA ARG A 839 -4.99 -4.38 23.68
C ARG A 839 -3.67 -5.10 24.00
N GLU A 840 -3.57 -6.36 23.59
CA GLU A 840 -2.35 -7.16 23.72
C GLU A 840 -1.13 -6.48 23.10
N ARG A 841 -0.01 -6.44 23.81
CA ARG A 841 1.27 -6.03 23.25
C ARG A 841 1.92 -7.25 22.61
N ASN A 842 2.09 -7.22 21.30
CA ASN A 842 2.85 -8.24 20.59
C ASN A 842 4.29 -7.79 20.39
N GLN A 843 5.22 -8.65 20.76
CA GLN A 843 6.65 -8.42 20.60
C GLN A 843 7.18 -9.38 19.53
N THR A 844 7.63 -8.84 18.42
CA THR A 844 8.14 -9.60 17.27
C THR A 844 9.62 -9.27 17.04
N VAL A 845 10.45 -10.29 16.87
CA VAL A 845 11.80 -10.18 16.32
C VAL A 845 11.77 -10.65 14.87
N LEU A 846 12.32 -9.85 13.97
CA LEU A 846 12.48 -10.14 12.55
C LEU A 846 13.97 -10.09 12.21
N LEU A 847 14.54 -11.22 11.81
CA LEU A 847 15.85 -11.33 11.20
C LEU A 847 15.68 -11.52 9.69
N ARG A 848 16.35 -10.71 8.89
CA ARG A 848 16.39 -10.78 7.43
C ARG A 848 17.84 -10.92 6.98
N LEU A 849 18.12 -11.89 6.13
CA LEU A 849 19.40 -12.14 5.48
C LEU A 849 19.18 -12.26 3.97
N GLU A 850 19.68 -11.32 3.18
CA GLU A 850 19.68 -11.36 1.73
C GLU A 850 21.11 -11.48 1.23
N LEU A 851 21.41 -12.56 0.52
CA LEU A 851 22.65 -12.74 -0.23
C LEU A 851 22.32 -12.49 -1.70
N LYS A 852 22.82 -11.38 -2.28
CA LYS A 852 22.52 -11.05 -3.67
C LYS A 852 22.94 -12.22 -4.56
N THR A 853 22.14 -12.52 -5.58
CA THR A 853 22.26 -13.71 -6.47
C THR A 853 21.89 -15.06 -5.87
N LEU A 854 21.89 -15.25 -4.54
CA LEU A 854 21.52 -16.53 -3.90
C LEU A 854 20.11 -16.54 -3.30
N GLY A 855 19.61 -15.41 -2.81
CA GLY A 855 18.24 -15.28 -2.31
C GLY A 855 18.14 -14.55 -0.96
N GLU A 856 16.92 -14.54 -0.41
CA GLU A 856 16.56 -13.82 0.83
C GLU A 856 15.89 -14.76 1.83
N ALA A 857 16.37 -14.80 3.07
CA ALA A 857 15.82 -15.57 4.18
C ALA A 857 15.30 -14.65 5.29
N ASP A 858 14.07 -14.91 5.74
CA ASP A 858 13.43 -14.19 6.84
C ASP A 858 13.05 -15.14 7.98
N LEU A 859 13.40 -14.76 9.20
CA LEU A 859 12.94 -15.38 10.44
C LEU A 859 12.13 -14.37 11.24
N ARG A 860 10.84 -14.66 11.42
CA ARG A 860 9.92 -13.86 12.25
C ARG A 860 9.49 -14.66 13.47
N GLN A 861 9.83 -14.19 14.67
CA GLN A 861 9.50 -14.83 15.93
C GLN A 861 8.76 -13.87 16.86
N ASN A 862 7.60 -14.27 17.37
CA ASN A 862 6.98 -13.55 18.49
C ASN A 862 7.61 -14.02 19.80
N VAL A 863 8.16 -13.09 20.58
CA VAL A 863 8.90 -13.38 21.82
C VAL A 863 7.95 -13.41 23.02
N SER A 864 6.91 -12.58 23.00
CA SER A 864 5.82 -12.61 23.99
C SER A 864 4.56 -11.93 23.47
N SER A 865 3.41 -12.38 23.95
CA SER A 865 2.13 -11.69 23.89
C SER A 865 1.70 -11.46 25.34
N SER A 866 1.79 -10.22 25.81
CA SER A 866 1.23 -9.85 27.11
C SER A 866 -0.12 -9.17 26.91
N THR A 867 -1.16 -9.67 27.57
CA THR A 867 -2.44 -8.97 27.68
C THR A 867 -2.23 -7.70 28.47
N THR A 868 -2.43 -6.57 27.80
CA THR A 868 -2.22 -5.24 28.35
C THR A 868 -3.37 -4.36 27.89
N ALA A 869 -3.78 -3.30 28.58
CA ALA A 869 -4.92 -2.48 28.15
C ALA A 869 -4.52 -1.41 27.11
N ASP A 870 -3.54 -1.72 26.27
CA ASP A 870 -2.53 -0.76 25.84
C ASP A 870 -2.61 -0.30 24.37
N GLY A 871 -2.92 0.97 24.13
CA GLY A 871 -2.72 1.63 22.83
C GLY A 871 -3.64 2.82 22.57
N ILE A 872 -3.29 3.59 21.53
CA ILE A 872 -3.98 4.84 21.12
C ILE A 872 -5.38 4.56 20.56
N ALA A 873 -6.41 5.20 21.10
CA ALA A 873 -7.76 5.25 20.53
C ALA A 873 -7.81 6.11 19.25
N SER A 874 -7.04 5.74 18.23
CA SER A 874 -7.18 6.29 16.89
C SER A 874 -8.08 5.35 16.08
N VAL A 875 -9.38 5.66 16.12
CA VAL A 875 -10.40 5.14 15.20
C VAL A 875 -10.88 3.70 15.50
N ARG A 876 -12.15 3.61 15.91
CA ARG A 876 -13.05 2.55 15.47
C ARG A 876 -14.12 3.24 14.65
#